data_AF-A0AAW0DXM4-F1
#
_entry.id   AF-A0AAW0DXM4-F1
#
_cell.length_a   1.000
_cell.length_b   1.000
_cell.length_c   1.000
_cell.angle_alpha   90.00
_cell.angle_beta   90.00
_cell.angle_gamma   90.00
#
_symmetry.space_group_name_H-M   'P 1'
#
loop_
_entity.id
_entity.type
_entity.pdbx_description
1 polymer ?
#
loop_
_entity_poly.entity_id
_entity_poly.type
_entity_poly.pdbx_seq_one_letter_code
_entity_poly.pdbx_strand_id
1 'polypeptide(L)'
;MYDPIMAHFPLALAIEPRLLPYAVANGFYMDRKYRDFVFRKMFENASASDRKAEDIVQNVIELCRLDSTMFLSRTVAAEVCVEARANEVGFSALKRLNAGGHLLFDLPTLVADLLKLFLKTRSVITTNMQNVIRYLYSEFPSSDPSVRLVVLLTIFFPADSWNVPVATIKARLEELDFGPVTRQDLYNLLMHPFTDRCESVLSYMLKEMESDHGKTGLSEKEIEQVANDVALRLIEVDCKGKMLRKLRESYPSVHKTISRATLDNHQINLDDLPQPDDVEQCSRFRTKLCRDNHFGPTDFIYLWDGNTTAQESSSRQCGNNESEVENKSHTGSDGDGAETRELGEIGQESLTAMIRNDELSSPVRNRRRISYFSSYTDLFSHLPLDFVQVGRWVKGDYGSKNRVTAIFMTHAILNDNLSTLRDLLMESHSSPVPITFKHFQMLARLGRSINYHIVAYLLGCPEFYFTEEEYISQYSPTKRTDGSNGKKVKSHSSITLPQVSVLIEQTPTFSKGRKRPRRSAANTVQSYAIPDDDEDEMNIVQAVEDVKPLDVKQRKEAANLQTWIKHLGDLLKTEQARLRQRKRQWEEQNPGTSVSDKNLFVKSLSAHLRLLRKHNREKYGHLPKETEFTPEEYDDDGEYIYRATRSAKKART
;
A
#
# COMPACT_ATOMS: atom_id res chain seq x y z
N MET A 1 -11.89 12.95 -42.24
CA MET A 1 -12.56 14.20 -41.81
C MET A 1 -13.73 13.76 -40.95
N TYR A 2 -13.74 14.04 -39.64
CA TYR A 2 -14.84 13.60 -38.77
C TYR A 2 -16.05 14.51 -38.99
N ASP A 3 -17.18 13.92 -39.37
CA ASP A 3 -18.46 14.61 -39.45
C ASP A 3 -18.98 14.89 -38.02
N PRO A 4 -19.25 16.15 -37.64
CA PRO A 4 -19.81 16.46 -36.32
C PRO A 4 -21.19 15.83 -36.08
N ILE A 5 -21.96 15.48 -37.13
CA ILE A 5 -23.25 14.78 -36.98
C ILE A 5 -23.03 13.37 -36.41
N MET A 6 -21.95 12.68 -36.81
CA MET A 6 -21.61 11.34 -36.30
C MET A 6 -21.28 11.34 -34.80
N ALA A 7 -20.84 12.45 -34.23
CA ALA A 7 -20.66 12.60 -32.78
C ALA A 7 -21.99 12.75 -32.01
N HIS A 8 -23.05 13.23 -32.68
CA HIS A 8 -24.39 13.36 -32.11
C HIS A 8 -25.30 12.16 -32.44
N PHE A 9 -24.99 11.37 -33.47
CA PHE A 9 -25.84 10.26 -33.90
C PHE A 9 -26.13 9.20 -32.81
N PRO A 10 -25.17 8.79 -31.95
CA PRO A 10 -25.45 7.89 -30.82
C PRO A 10 -26.47 8.45 -29.80
N LEU A 11 -26.60 9.78 -29.66
CA LEU A 11 -27.63 10.41 -28.83
C LEU A 11 -29.01 10.36 -29.51
N ALA A 12 -29.06 10.44 -30.84
CA ALA A 12 -30.31 10.27 -31.58
C ALA A 12 -30.81 8.82 -31.51
N LEU A 13 -29.92 7.82 -31.65
CA LEU A 13 -30.25 6.40 -31.46
C LEU A 13 -30.78 6.07 -30.07
N ALA A 14 -30.31 6.77 -29.04
CA ALA A 14 -30.79 6.59 -27.67
C ALA A 14 -32.22 7.13 -27.44
N ILE A 15 -32.83 7.76 -28.45
CA ILE A 15 -34.19 8.34 -28.43
C ILE A 15 -35.08 7.70 -29.50
N GLU A 16 -34.57 7.46 -30.72
CA GLU A 16 -35.27 6.77 -31.81
C GLU A 16 -34.36 5.67 -32.43
N PRO A 17 -34.45 4.42 -31.93
CA PRO A 17 -33.69 3.27 -32.42
C PRO A 17 -33.86 3.01 -33.91
N ARG A 18 -35.00 3.38 -34.51
CA ARG A 18 -35.31 3.09 -35.92
C ARG A 18 -34.43 3.85 -36.92
N LEU A 19 -33.59 4.78 -36.45
CA LEU A 19 -32.55 5.39 -37.27
C LEU A 19 -31.38 4.42 -37.57
N LEU A 20 -31.21 3.33 -36.83
CA LEU A 20 -30.06 2.42 -36.96
C LEU A 20 -29.91 1.82 -38.37
N PRO A 21 -30.93 1.23 -39.02
CA PRO A 21 -30.77 0.65 -40.36
C PRO A 21 -30.39 1.70 -41.41
N TYR A 22 -30.93 2.92 -41.30
CA TYR A 22 -30.59 4.02 -42.19
C TYR A 22 -29.14 4.48 -42.03
N ALA A 23 -28.61 4.49 -40.80
CA ALA A 23 -27.22 4.85 -40.56
C ALA A 23 -26.25 3.76 -41.03
N VAL A 24 -26.54 2.49 -40.77
CA VAL A 24 -25.75 1.36 -41.31
C VAL A 24 -25.73 1.40 -42.85
N ALA A 25 -26.87 1.70 -43.49
CA ALA A 25 -26.95 1.90 -44.94
C ALA A 25 -26.16 3.13 -45.45
N ASN A 26 -25.81 4.09 -44.59
CA ASN A 26 -24.92 5.21 -44.87
C ASN A 26 -23.46 4.96 -44.41
N GLY A 27 -23.10 3.71 -44.06
CA GLY A 27 -21.75 3.33 -43.67
C GLY A 27 -21.38 3.60 -42.21
N PHE A 28 -22.35 3.86 -41.33
CA PHE A 28 -22.10 3.90 -39.88
C PHE A 28 -21.82 2.48 -39.34
N TYR A 29 -20.65 2.27 -38.77
CA TYR A 29 -20.27 1.04 -38.08
C TYR A 29 -20.42 1.20 -36.56
N MET A 30 -21.06 0.22 -35.90
CA MET A 30 -21.29 0.24 -34.46
C MET A 30 -20.22 -0.58 -33.73
N ASP A 31 -19.24 0.10 -33.12
CA ASP A 31 -18.30 -0.58 -32.21
C ASP A 31 -18.91 -0.75 -30.80
N ARG A 32 -18.24 -1.58 -29.98
CA ARG A 32 -18.60 -1.84 -28.58
C ARG A 32 -18.74 -0.57 -27.72
N LYS A 33 -17.90 0.44 -27.93
CA LYS A 33 -17.89 1.69 -27.16
C LYS A 33 -19.10 2.55 -27.54
N TYR A 34 -19.42 2.65 -28.83
CA TYR A 34 -20.63 3.31 -29.31
C TYR A 34 -21.90 2.58 -28.85
N ARG A 35 -21.96 1.24 -28.93
CA ARG A 35 -23.06 0.42 -28.39
C ARG A 35 -23.30 0.73 -26.91
N ASP A 36 -22.26 0.59 -26.08
CA ASP A 36 -22.38 0.81 -24.63
C ASP A 36 -22.69 2.28 -24.31
N PHE A 37 -22.25 3.25 -25.13
CA PHE A 37 -22.63 4.66 -25.01
C PHE A 37 -24.11 4.91 -25.36
N VAL A 38 -24.65 4.31 -26.44
CA VAL A 38 -26.08 4.41 -26.78
C VAL A 38 -26.93 3.91 -25.62
N PHE A 39 -26.60 2.74 -25.05
CA PHE A 39 -27.33 2.23 -23.90
C PHE A 39 -27.21 3.13 -22.66
N ARG A 40 -26.02 3.64 -22.31
CA ARG A 40 -25.89 4.64 -21.23
C ARG A 40 -26.84 5.83 -21.44
N LYS A 41 -26.98 6.32 -22.67
CA LYS A 41 -27.88 7.43 -23.01
C LYS A 41 -29.36 7.05 -23.12
N MET A 42 -29.71 5.77 -23.19
CA MET A 42 -31.07 5.29 -22.98
C MET A 42 -31.45 5.28 -21.49
N PHE A 43 -30.50 4.99 -20.59
CA PHE A 43 -30.72 4.90 -19.14
C PHE A 43 -30.43 6.19 -18.36
N GLU A 44 -29.69 7.16 -18.92
CA GLU A 44 -29.29 8.41 -18.25
C GLU A 44 -30.49 9.21 -17.68
N ASN A 45 -30.46 9.52 -16.37
CA ASN A 45 -31.52 10.28 -15.71
C ASN A 45 -31.49 11.78 -16.09
N ALA A 46 -32.19 12.13 -17.16
CA ALA A 46 -32.48 13.52 -17.50
C ALA A 46 -33.59 14.06 -16.58
N SER A 47 -33.19 14.81 -15.54
CA SER A 47 -34.05 15.38 -14.47
C SER A 47 -35.11 16.41 -14.90
N ALA A 48 -35.37 16.51 -16.20
CA ALA A 48 -36.36 17.37 -16.84
C ALA A 48 -37.13 16.64 -17.95
N SER A 49 -37.19 15.31 -17.91
CA SER A 49 -37.90 14.47 -18.88
C SER A 49 -38.95 13.59 -18.20
N ASP A 50 -40.15 13.54 -18.78
CA ASP A 50 -41.24 12.63 -18.35
C ASP A 50 -41.03 11.17 -18.84
N ARG A 51 -39.76 10.77 -19.08
CA ARG A 51 -39.40 9.46 -19.64
C ARG A 51 -39.74 8.35 -18.64
N LYS A 52 -40.45 7.33 -19.09
CA LYS A 52 -40.90 6.20 -18.26
C LYS A 52 -40.01 4.99 -18.45
N ALA A 53 -40.11 4.04 -17.52
CA ALA A 53 -39.40 2.78 -17.61
C ALA A 53 -39.82 1.98 -18.86
N GLU A 54 -41.11 2.04 -19.20
CA GLU A 54 -41.71 1.51 -20.42
C GLU A 54 -41.00 2.02 -21.68
N ASP A 55 -40.70 3.32 -21.75
CA ASP A 55 -40.05 3.93 -22.92
C ASP A 55 -38.61 3.42 -23.08
N ILE A 56 -37.89 3.25 -21.97
CA ILE A 56 -36.53 2.69 -21.98
C ILE A 56 -36.57 1.21 -22.42
N VAL A 57 -37.47 0.41 -21.84
CA VAL A 57 -37.67 -1.01 -22.20
C VAL A 57 -37.96 -1.16 -23.69
N GLN A 58 -38.92 -0.38 -24.23
CA GLN A 58 -39.31 -0.44 -25.64
C GLN A 58 -38.18 0.00 -26.58
N ASN A 59 -37.39 1.01 -26.19
CA ASN A 59 -36.23 1.45 -26.99
C ASN A 59 -35.12 0.39 -27.03
N VAL A 60 -34.82 -0.26 -25.90
CA VAL A 60 -33.84 -1.35 -25.84
C VAL A 60 -34.31 -2.54 -26.70
N ILE A 61 -35.56 -2.97 -26.56
CA ILE A 61 -36.10 -4.09 -27.34
C ILE A 61 -36.08 -3.79 -28.85
N GLU A 62 -36.49 -2.60 -29.27
CA GLU A 62 -36.47 -2.21 -30.69
C GLU A 62 -35.04 -2.18 -31.24
N LEU A 63 -34.07 -1.67 -30.49
CA LEU A 63 -32.66 -1.63 -30.89
C LEU A 63 -32.08 -3.05 -31.07
N CYS A 64 -32.31 -3.95 -30.10
CA CYS A 64 -31.90 -5.36 -30.17
C CYS A 64 -32.64 -6.16 -31.27
N ARG A 65 -33.84 -5.71 -31.68
CA ARG A 65 -34.62 -6.30 -32.79
C ARG A 65 -34.11 -5.84 -34.17
N LEU A 66 -33.58 -4.63 -34.25
CA LEU A 66 -33.06 -4.05 -35.49
C LEU A 66 -31.65 -4.56 -35.83
N ASP A 67 -30.83 -4.87 -34.82
CA ASP A 67 -29.49 -5.42 -34.99
C ASP A 67 -29.13 -6.38 -33.83
N SER A 68 -28.71 -7.60 -34.17
CA SER A 68 -28.37 -8.65 -33.18
C SER A 68 -26.99 -8.48 -32.53
N THR A 69 -26.21 -7.48 -32.92
CA THR A 69 -25.00 -7.02 -32.21
C THR A 69 -25.33 -6.02 -31.10
N MET A 70 -26.52 -5.39 -31.16
CA MET A 70 -27.02 -4.50 -30.11
C MET A 70 -27.60 -5.34 -28.98
N PHE A 71 -26.94 -5.29 -27.82
CA PHE A 71 -27.41 -5.86 -26.57
C PHE A 71 -26.91 -5.04 -25.40
N LEU A 72 -27.70 -4.95 -24.32
CA LEU A 72 -27.24 -4.33 -23.08
C LEU A 72 -26.12 -5.17 -22.48
N SER A 73 -24.96 -4.55 -22.23
CA SER A 73 -23.79 -5.22 -21.64
C SER A 73 -23.87 -5.25 -20.11
N ARG A 74 -23.17 -6.22 -19.50
CA ARG A 74 -23.02 -6.32 -18.03
C ARG A 74 -22.44 -5.04 -17.44
N THR A 75 -21.52 -4.39 -18.14
CA THR A 75 -20.92 -3.12 -17.70
C THR A 75 -21.97 -2.02 -17.55
N VAL A 76 -22.81 -1.76 -18.57
CA VAL A 76 -23.84 -0.70 -18.50
C VAL A 76 -24.96 -1.07 -17.51
N ALA A 77 -25.34 -2.35 -17.42
CA ALA A 77 -26.30 -2.80 -16.42
C ALA A 77 -25.78 -2.60 -14.98
N ALA A 78 -24.49 -2.87 -14.73
CA ALA A 78 -23.87 -2.62 -13.44
C ALA A 78 -23.74 -1.11 -13.12
N GLU A 79 -23.50 -0.25 -14.12
CA GLU A 79 -23.57 1.21 -13.94
C GLU A 79 -24.97 1.64 -13.47
N VAL A 80 -26.04 1.15 -14.12
CA VAL A 80 -27.44 1.41 -13.74
C VAL A 80 -27.79 0.85 -12.35
N CYS A 81 -27.22 -0.29 -11.95
CA CYS A 81 -27.35 -0.82 -10.59
C CYS A 81 -26.69 0.10 -9.54
N VAL A 82 -25.50 0.64 -9.82
CA VAL A 82 -24.85 1.61 -8.92
C VAL A 82 -25.65 2.92 -8.81
N GLU A 83 -26.33 3.34 -9.89
CA GLU A 83 -27.23 4.49 -9.87
C GLU A 83 -28.64 4.21 -9.29
N ALA A 84 -28.97 2.98 -8.87
CA ALA A 84 -30.36 2.56 -8.66
C ALA A 84 -31.21 3.42 -7.69
N ARG A 85 -30.57 4.14 -6.74
CA ARG A 85 -31.22 5.12 -5.84
C ARG A 85 -31.34 6.54 -6.40
N ALA A 86 -30.51 6.91 -7.38
CA ALA A 86 -30.57 8.19 -8.09
C ALA A 86 -31.34 8.08 -9.43
N ASN A 87 -31.58 6.86 -9.91
CA ASN A 87 -32.13 6.55 -11.22
C ASN A 87 -33.15 5.41 -11.13
N GLU A 88 -34.19 5.58 -10.32
CA GLU A 88 -35.23 4.57 -10.08
C GLU A 88 -35.97 4.16 -11.37
N VAL A 89 -36.07 5.06 -12.35
CA VAL A 89 -36.68 4.80 -13.67
C VAL A 89 -35.81 3.86 -14.50
N GLY A 90 -34.51 4.15 -14.61
CA GLY A 90 -33.54 3.29 -15.31
C GLY A 90 -33.43 1.91 -14.66
N PHE A 91 -33.35 1.85 -13.34
CA PHE A 91 -33.32 0.58 -12.62
C PHE A 91 -34.64 -0.21 -12.78
N SER A 92 -35.80 0.46 -12.76
CA SER A 92 -37.09 -0.17 -13.04
C SER A 92 -37.18 -0.72 -14.48
N ALA A 93 -36.60 -0.04 -15.47
CA ALA A 93 -36.49 -0.55 -16.83
C ALA A 93 -35.59 -1.79 -16.91
N LEU A 94 -34.45 -1.79 -16.20
CA LEU A 94 -33.52 -2.92 -16.13
C LEU A 94 -34.18 -4.16 -15.52
N LYS A 95 -34.91 -4.01 -14.40
CA LYS A 95 -35.67 -5.11 -13.78
C LYS A 95 -36.72 -5.71 -14.72
N ARG A 96 -37.41 -4.87 -15.52
CA ARG A 96 -38.40 -5.32 -16.52
C ARG A 96 -37.75 -6.03 -17.71
N LEU A 97 -36.59 -5.56 -18.19
CA LEU A 97 -35.83 -6.25 -19.24
C LEU A 97 -35.36 -7.64 -18.79
N ASN A 98 -34.96 -7.79 -17.53
CA ASN A 98 -34.66 -9.11 -16.95
C ASN A 98 -35.90 -10.00 -16.91
N ALA A 99 -37.02 -9.49 -16.37
CA ALA A 99 -38.28 -10.25 -16.27
C ALA A 99 -38.88 -10.65 -17.63
N GLY A 100 -38.63 -9.87 -18.69
CA GLY A 100 -39.00 -10.19 -20.08
C GLY A 100 -38.03 -11.11 -20.82
N GLY A 101 -36.92 -11.52 -20.20
CA GLY A 101 -35.89 -12.35 -20.86
C GLY A 101 -35.12 -11.62 -21.97
N HIS A 102 -35.00 -10.29 -21.89
CA HIS A 102 -34.33 -9.46 -22.90
C HIS A 102 -32.85 -9.15 -22.61
N LEU A 103 -32.32 -9.67 -21.49
CA LEU A 103 -30.91 -9.57 -21.14
C LEU A 103 -30.17 -10.86 -21.55
N LEU A 104 -28.92 -10.73 -21.99
CA LEU A 104 -28.05 -11.87 -22.33
C LEU A 104 -27.31 -12.45 -21.11
N PHE A 105 -27.70 -12.05 -19.90
CA PHE A 105 -27.14 -12.48 -18.62
C PHE A 105 -28.24 -12.41 -17.54
N ASP A 106 -28.03 -13.14 -16.44
CA ASP A 106 -28.92 -13.10 -15.27
C ASP A 106 -28.61 -11.87 -14.39
N LEU A 107 -29.62 -11.02 -14.15
CA LEU A 107 -29.46 -9.80 -13.34
C LEU A 107 -29.16 -10.07 -11.84
N PRO A 108 -29.81 -11.02 -11.14
CA PRO A 108 -29.39 -11.44 -9.80
C PRO A 108 -27.90 -11.80 -9.69
N THR A 109 -27.39 -12.60 -10.63
CA THR A 109 -25.97 -12.98 -10.70
C THR A 109 -25.08 -11.76 -10.94
N LEU A 110 -25.47 -10.85 -11.85
CA LEU A 110 -24.76 -9.60 -12.07
C LEU A 110 -24.71 -8.72 -10.81
N VAL A 111 -25.82 -8.62 -10.06
CA VAL A 111 -25.88 -7.84 -8.81
C VAL A 111 -25.01 -8.49 -7.74
N ALA A 112 -24.99 -9.82 -7.62
CA ALA A 112 -24.09 -10.52 -6.71
C ALA A 112 -22.61 -10.28 -7.06
N ASP A 113 -22.24 -10.34 -8.34
CA ASP A 113 -20.87 -10.07 -8.81
C ASP A 113 -20.46 -8.61 -8.61
N LEU A 114 -21.36 -7.65 -8.85
CA LEU A 114 -21.16 -6.23 -8.55
C LEU A 114 -20.98 -6.00 -7.04
N LEU A 115 -21.81 -6.63 -6.20
CA LEU A 115 -21.73 -6.47 -4.75
C LEU A 115 -20.39 -6.98 -4.20
N LYS A 116 -19.83 -8.08 -4.74
CA LYS A 116 -18.49 -8.61 -4.37
C LYS A 116 -17.35 -7.60 -4.54
N LEU A 117 -17.43 -6.68 -5.50
CA LEU A 117 -16.40 -5.68 -5.71
C LEU A 117 -16.26 -4.74 -4.50
N PHE A 118 -17.35 -4.48 -3.78
CA PHE A 118 -17.34 -3.58 -2.62
C PHE A 118 -16.61 -4.11 -1.38
N LEU A 119 -16.20 -5.39 -1.33
CA LEU A 119 -15.20 -5.86 -0.34
C LEU A 119 -13.84 -5.18 -0.55
N LYS A 120 -13.50 -4.87 -1.80
CA LYS A 120 -12.17 -4.45 -2.24
C LYS A 120 -12.07 -2.95 -2.45
N THR A 121 -13.20 -2.25 -2.59
CA THR A 121 -13.26 -0.81 -2.83
C THR A 121 -13.71 -0.05 -1.60
N ARG A 122 -13.00 1.02 -1.28
CA ARG A 122 -13.27 1.92 -0.17
C ARG A 122 -14.74 2.34 -0.05
N SER A 123 -15.39 2.63 -1.17
CA SER A 123 -16.79 3.11 -1.30
C SER A 123 -17.83 2.42 -0.41
N VAL A 124 -17.62 1.16 0.03
CA VAL A 124 -18.47 0.48 1.02
C VAL A 124 -18.64 1.24 2.35
N ILE A 125 -17.76 2.21 2.64
CA ILE A 125 -17.85 3.10 3.83
C ILE A 125 -18.58 4.43 3.56
N THR A 126 -19.14 4.66 2.36
CA THR A 126 -19.79 5.93 1.98
C THR A 126 -21.31 5.85 2.08
N THR A 127 -21.95 6.92 2.57
CA THR A 127 -23.41 6.95 2.83
C THR A 127 -24.24 6.64 1.58
N ASN A 128 -23.86 7.21 0.44
CA ASN A 128 -24.51 7.00 -0.85
C ASN A 128 -24.49 5.51 -1.22
N MET A 129 -23.29 4.93 -1.33
CA MET A 129 -23.10 3.56 -1.77
C MET A 129 -23.68 2.54 -0.79
N GLN A 130 -23.65 2.80 0.51
CA GLN A 130 -24.31 1.94 1.50
C GLN A 130 -25.83 1.87 1.31
N ASN A 131 -26.47 2.98 0.91
CA ASN A 131 -27.91 3.02 0.63
C ASN A 131 -28.27 2.36 -0.70
N VAL A 132 -27.34 2.33 -1.67
CA VAL A 132 -27.44 1.55 -2.91
C VAL A 132 -27.27 0.05 -2.64
N ILE A 133 -26.20 -0.34 -1.92
CA ILE A 133 -25.90 -1.75 -1.58
C ILE A 133 -27.07 -2.42 -0.86
N ARG A 134 -27.64 -1.78 0.18
CA ARG A 134 -28.81 -2.33 0.89
C ARG A 134 -30.03 -2.46 -0.03
N TYR A 135 -30.24 -1.50 -0.92
CA TYR A 135 -31.36 -1.53 -1.86
C TYR A 135 -31.22 -2.62 -2.94
N LEU A 136 -30.02 -2.78 -3.50
CA LEU A 136 -29.71 -3.87 -4.44
C LEU A 136 -29.87 -5.23 -3.78
N TYR A 137 -29.44 -5.40 -2.52
CA TYR A 137 -29.65 -6.66 -1.79
C TYR A 137 -31.13 -6.91 -1.47
N SER A 138 -31.93 -5.89 -1.11
CA SER A 138 -33.37 -6.08 -0.87
C SER A 138 -34.16 -6.47 -2.14
N GLU A 139 -33.66 -6.10 -3.32
CA GLU A 139 -34.26 -6.44 -4.61
C GLU A 139 -33.72 -7.78 -5.17
N PHE A 140 -32.46 -8.10 -4.86
CA PHE A 140 -31.77 -9.33 -5.28
C PHE A 140 -30.96 -9.95 -4.12
N PRO A 141 -31.63 -10.64 -3.16
CA PRO A 141 -30.95 -11.31 -2.06
C PRO A 141 -30.01 -12.40 -2.56
N SER A 142 -28.88 -12.60 -1.87
CA SER A 142 -27.88 -13.59 -2.25
C SER A 142 -27.29 -14.30 -1.03
N SER A 143 -27.21 -15.63 -1.11
CA SER A 143 -26.58 -16.49 -0.09
C SER A 143 -25.05 -16.50 -0.17
N ASP A 144 -24.44 -15.74 -1.09
CA ASP A 144 -22.99 -15.70 -1.29
C ASP A 144 -22.28 -15.05 -0.07
N PRO A 145 -21.28 -15.71 0.56
CA PRO A 145 -20.62 -15.19 1.76
C PRO A 145 -19.92 -13.84 1.58
N SER A 146 -19.47 -13.51 0.36
CA SER A 146 -18.84 -12.21 0.08
C SER A 146 -19.88 -11.10 0.01
N VAL A 147 -21.01 -11.35 -0.66
CA VAL A 147 -22.15 -10.41 -0.71
C VAL A 147 -22.72 -10.18 0.70
N ARG A 148 -22.87 -11.26 1.46
CA ARG A 148 -23.31 -11.24 2.86
C ARG A 148 -22.41 -10.35 3.73
N LEU A 149 -21.09 -10.48 3.62
CA LEU A 149 -20.13 -9.65 4.35
C LEU A 149 -20.22 -8.17 3.95
N VAL A 150 -20.38 -7.85 2.65
CA VAL A 150 -20.57 -6.48 2.15
C VAL A 150 -21.80 -5.82 2.79
N VAL A 151 -22.94 -6.50 2.78
CA VAL A 151 -24.19 -5.97 3.35
C VAL A 151 -24.03 -5.73 4.86
N LEU A 152 -23.43 -6.67 5.59
CA LEU A 152 -23.16 -6.52 7.02
C LEU A 152 -22.26 -5.31 7.33
N LEU A 153 -21.24 -5.02 6.51
CA LEU A 153 -20.42 -3.79 6.68
C LEU A 153 -21.31 -2.54 6.64
N THR A 154 -22.29 -2.47 5.73
CA THR A 154 -23.21 -1.33 5.64
C THR A 154 -24.21 -1.21 6.81
N ILE A 155 -24.45 -2.32 7.54
CA ILE A 155 -25.37 -2.38 8.68
C ILE A 155 -24.64 -1.99 9.98
N PHE A 156 -23.49 -2.60 10.23
CA PHE A 156 -22.70 -2.43 11.45
C PHE A 156 -21.81 -1.18 11.43
N PHE A 157 -21.37 -0.73 10.26
CA PHE A 157 -20.51 0.45 10.08
C PHE A 157 -21.14 1.49 9.13
N PRO A 158 -22.32 2.04 9.47
CA PRO A 158 -22.91 3.14 8.71
C PRO A 158 -21.98 4.34 8.69
N ALA A 159 -21.83 4.96 7.52
CA ALA A 159 -20.93 6.09 7.31
C ALA A 159 -21.14 7.22 8.34
N ASP A 160 -22.40 7.56 8.63
CA ASP A 160 -22.79 8.72 9.44
C ASP A 160 -22.78 8.46 10.96
N SER A 161 -22.36 7.27 11.45
CA SER A 161 -22.44 6.95 12.89
C SER A 161 -21.29 6.06 13.38
N TRP A 162 -20.72 6.45 14.52
CA TRP A 162 -19.53 5.80 15.08
C TRP A 162 -19.89 4.58 15.95
N ASN A 163 -20.97 4.67 16.71
CA ASN A 163 -21.55 3.55 17.48
C ASN A 163 -23.00 3.35 17.05
N VAL A 164 -23.37 2.11 16.74
CA VAL A 164 -24.75 1.73 16.36
C VAL A 164 -25.38 0.95 17.51
N PRO A 165 -26.55 1.36 18.03
CA PRO A 165 -27.27 0.56 19.02
C PRO A 165 -27.65 -0.82 18.46
N VAL A 166 -27.53 -1.87 19.28
CA VAL A 166 -27.88 -3.25 18.89
C VAL A 166 -29.31 -3.37 18.35
N ALA A 167 -30.27 -2.62 18.92
CA ALA A 167 -31.64 -2.56 18.41
C ALA A 167 -31.73 -2.01 16.97
N THR A 168 -30.89 -1.02 16.61
CA THR A 168 -30.82 -0.46 15.26
C THR A 168 -30.13 -1.43 14.28
N ILE A 169 -29.18 -2.24 14.76
CA ILE A 169 -28.58 -3.33 13.97
C ILE A 169 -29.64 -4.39 13.67
N LYS A 170 -30.42 -4.83 14.67
CA LYS A 170 -31.51 -5.80 14.50
C LYS A 170 -32.59 -5.32 13.54
N ALA A 171 -33.12 -4.11 13.74
CA ALA A 171 -34.12 -3.54 12.85
C ALA A 171 -33.70 -3.52 11.37
N ARG A 172 -32.39 -3.28 11.08
CA ARG A 172 -31.84 -3.32 9.71
C ARG A 172 -31.62 -4.73 9.17
N LEU A 173 -31.37 -5.72 10.02
CA LEU A 173 -31.28 -7.14 9.63
C LEU A 173 -32.69 -7.69 9.33
N GLU A 174 -33.68 -7.25 10.12
CA GLU A 174 -35.10 -7.56 9.96
C GLU A 174 -35.70 -6.87 8.71
N GLU A 175 -35.36 -5.60 8.45
CA GLU A 175 -35.74 -4.83 7.24
C GLU A 175 -35.25 -5.48 5.92
N LEU A 176 -34.14 -6.21 5.97
CA LEU A 176 -33.48 -6.83 4.80
C LEU A 176 -33.66 -8.35 4.71
N ASP A 177 -34.50 -8.95 5.56
CA ASP A 177 -34.68 -10.40 5.73
C ASP A 177 -33.35 -11.19 5.70
N PHE A 178 -32.37 -10.70 6.47
CA PHE A 178 -30.96 -11.08 6.30
C PHE A 178 -30.60 -12.48 6.83
N GLY A 179 -31.56 -13.15 7.49
CA GLY A 179 -31.33 -14.37 8.25
C GLY A 179 -30.46 -14.17 9.51
N PRO A 180 -30.19 -15.26 10.25
CA PRO A 180 -29.40 -15.19 11.49
C PRO A 180 -27.94 -14.79 11.20
N VAL A 181 -27.34 -13.98 12.07
CA VAL A 181 -25.92 -13.59 11.99
C VAL A 181 -25.07 -14.61 12.73
N THR A 182 -23.99 -15.09 12.11
CA THR A 182 -23.14 -16.15 12.67
C THR A 182 -21.91 -15.58 13.39
N ARG A 183 -21.25 -16.41 14.22
CA ARG A 183 -19.96 -16.03 14.85
C ARG A 183 -18.89 -15.71 13.80
N GLN A 184 -18.86 -16.43 12.67
CA GLN A 184 -17.89 -16.19 11.59
C GLN A 184 -18.14 -14.86 10.86
N ASP A 185 -19.40 -14.49 10.62
CA ASP A 185 -19.75 -13.19 10.02
C ASP A 185 -19.14 -12.03 10.83
N LEU A 186 -19.26 -12.10 12.16
CA LEU A 186 -18.79 -11.05 13.07
C LEU A 186 -17.26 -11.04 13.21
N TYR A 187 -16.60 -12.20 13.17
CA TYR A 187 -15.14 -12.27 13.04
C TYR A 187 -14.68 -11.64 11.72
N ASN A 188 -15.35 -11.93 10.61
CA ASN A 188 -15.01 -11.38 9.30
C ASN A 188 -15.19 -9.85 9.27
N LEU A 189 -16.27 -9.31 9.85
CA LEU A 189 -16.46 -7.87 10.03
C LEU A 189 -15.30 -7.20 10.78
N LEU A 190 -14.83 -7.82 11.86
CA LEU A 190 -13.71 -7.30 12.65
C LEU A 190 -12.38 -7.38 11.89
N MET A 191 -12.16 -8.43 11.10
CA MET A 191 -10.93 -8.59 10.30
C MET A 191 -10.88 -7.67 9.07
N HIS A 192 -12.02 -7.24 8.52
CA HIS A 192 -12.10 -6.48 7.25
C HIS A 192 -11.21 -5.22 7.21
N PRO A 193 -10.39 -4.98 6.17
CA PRO A 193 -9.41 -3.89 6.13
C PRO A 193 -9.98 -2.51 6.47
N PHE A 194 -11.16 -2.18 5.95
CA PHE A 194 -11.86 -0.90 6.19
C PHE A 194 -12.48 -0.74 7.59
N THR A 195 -12.53 -1.80 8.42
CA THR A 195 -13.08 -1.75 9.78
C THR A 195 -12.06 -1.18 10.79
N ASP A 196 -12.34 0.00 11.34
CA ASP A 196 -11.57 0.63 12.43
C ASP A 196 -12.32 0.66 13.79
N ARG A 197 -13.49 0.02 13.83
CA ARG A 197 -14.43 -0.03 14.96
C ARG A 197 -14.73 -1.49 15.32
N CYS A 198 -14.70 -1.80 16.61
CA CYS A 198 -15.10 -3.10 17.18
C CYS A 198 -16.31 -2.97 18.12
N GLU A 199 -16.56 -1.76 18.62
CA GLU A 199 -17.46 -1.44 19.73
C GLU A 199 -18.91 -1.89 19.45
N SER A 200 -19.41 -1.64 18.24
CA SER A 200 -20.77 -2.03 17.83
C SER A 200 -20.91 -3.54 17.58
N VAL A 201 -19.86 -4.19 17.06
CA VAL A 201 -19.85 -5.66 16.84
C VAL A 201 -19.79 -6.41 18.16
N LEU A 202 -18.85 -6.06 19.04
CA LEU A 202 -18.72 -6.70 20.36
C LEU A 202 -19.96 -6.45 21.23
N SER A 203 -20.60 -5.28 21.11
CA SER A 203 -21.88 -5.00 21.78
C SER A 203 -23.04 -5.87 21.28
N TYR A 204 -23.05 -6.25 20.00
CA TYR A 204 -24.01 -7.20 19.43
C TYR A 204 -23.71 -8.62 19.92
N MET A 205 -22.44 -9.03 19.93
CA MET A 205 -22.00 -10.34 20.44
C MET A 205 -22.35 -10.54 21.93
N LEU A 206 -22.20 -9.50 22.76
CA LEU A 206 -22.59 -9.49 24.17
C LEU A 206 -24.10 -9.70 24.43
N LYS A 207 -24.97 -9.54 23.41
CA LYS A 207 -26.44 -9.49 23.61
C LYS A 207 -27.23 -10.49 22.78
N GLU A 208 -26.78 -10.80 21.57
CA GLU A 208 -27.59 -11.50 20.57
C GLU A 208 -26.96 -12.82 20.08
N MET A 209 -25.63 -12.94 20.14
CA MET A 209 -24.95 -14.18 19.75
C MET A 209 -25.16 -15.29 20.78
N GLU A 210 -25.39 -16.51 20.30
CA GLU A 210 -25.47 -17.69 21.16
C GLU A 210 -24.09 -18.03 21.77
N SER A 211 -24.06 -18.16 23.09
CA SER A 211 -22.94 -18.64 23.90
C SER A 211 -22.75 -20.15 23.73
N ASP A 212 -21.53 -20.63 23.97
CA ASP A 212 -21.18 -22.06 23.97
C ASP A 212 -21.98 -22.88 25.04
N HIS A 213 -22.82 -22.21 25.85
CA HIS A 213 -23.76 -22.77 26.82
C HIS A 213 -25.25 -22.66 26.41
N GLY A 214 -25.57 -22.37 25.14
CA GLY A 214 -26.96 -22.29 24.64
C GLY A 214 -27.75 -21.12 25.20
N LYS A 215 -27.08 -19.99 25.49
CA LYS A 215 -27.69 -18.76 26.02
C LYS A 215 -27.51 -17.62 25.04
N THR A 216 -28.53 -16.77 24.90
CA THR A 216 -28.43 -15.53 24.10
C THR A 216 -27.53 -14.52 24.81
N GLY A 217 -26.52 -14.01 24.09
CA GLY A 217 -25.48 -13.13 24.60
C GLY A 217 -24.24 -13.90 25.09
N LEU A 218 -23.07 -13.57 24.52
CA LEU A 218 -21.78 -14.06 25.02
C LEU A 218 -21.43 -13.43 26.38
N SER A 219 -20.80 -14.19 27.27
CA SER A 219 -20.22 -13.65 28.50
C SER A 219 -19.01 -12.75 28.25
N GLU A 220 -18.64 -11.93 29.23
CA GLU A 220 -17.44 -11.08 29.18
C GLU A 220 -16.15 -11.89 28.92
N LYS A 221 -16.10 -13.15 29.36
CA LYS A 221 -14.95 -14.06 29.12
C LYS A 221 -14.90 -14.59 27.69
N GLU A 222 -16.04 -14.98 27.13
CA GLU A 222 -16.13 -15.36 25.71
C GLU A 222 -15.79 -14.16 24.82
N ILE A 223 -16.19 -12.95 25.21
CA ILE A 223 -15.86 -11.70 24.50
C ILE A 223 -14.38 -11.32 24.65
N GLU A 224 -13.78 -11.50 25.83
CA GLU A 224 -12.33 -11.37 26.00
C GLU A 224 -11.59 -12.38 25.12
N GLN A 225 -12.07 -13.62 25.02
CA GLN A 225 -11.51 -14.61 24.09
C GLN A 225 -11.66 -14.16 22.63
N VAL A 226 -12.85 -13.69 22.19
CA VAL A 226 -13.04 -13.13 20.84
C VAL A 226 -12.06 -11.98 20.57
N ALA A 227 -11.85 -11.06 21.52
CA ALA A 227 -10.92 -9.96 21.37
C ALA A 227 -9.46 -10.44 21.22
N ASN A 228 -9.08 -11.51 21.91
CA ASN A 228 -7.77 -12.16 21.78
C ASN A 228 -7.63 -12.87 20.42
N ASP A 229 -8.58 -13.72 20.05
CA ASP A 229 -8.55 -14.52 18.80
C ASP A 229 -8.55 -13.61 17.55
N VAL A 230 -9.35 -12.53 17.57
CA VAL A 230 -9.35 -11.49 16.53
C VAL A 230 -8.01 -10.75 16.51
N ALA A 231 -7.46 -10.34 17.66
CA ALA A 231 -6.18 -9.65 17.70
C ALA A 231 -5.02 -10.48 17.12
N LEU A 232 -5.04 -11.81 17.30
CA LEU A 232 -4.07 -12.74 16.69
C LEU A 232 -4.15 -12.80 15.16
N ARG A 233 -5.31 -12.50 14.54
CA ARG A 233 -5.44 -12.34 13.09
C ARG A 233 -5.04 -10.94 12.63
N LEU A 234 -5.45 -9.91 13.39
CA LEU A 234 -5.19 -8.51 13.04
C LEU A 234 -3.69 -8.15 13.02
N ILE A 235 -2.80 -8.89 13.69
CA ILE A 235 -1.34 -8.66 13.60
C ILE A 235 -0.73 -9.03 12.25
N GLU A 236 -1.35 -9.92 11.46
CA GLU A 236 -0.93 -10.23 10.08
C GLU A 236 -1.46 -9.17 9.07
N VAL A 237 -2.40 -8.30 9.48
CA VAL A 237 -3.05 -7.28 8.64
C VAL A 237 -2.49 -5.90 8.92
N ASP A 238 -1.50 -5.47 8.14
CA ASP A 238 -0.71 -4.27 8.48
C ASP A 238 -1.53 -2.98 8.69
N CYS A 239 -2.67 -2.77 8.01
CA CYS A 239 -3.47 -1.56 8.20
C CYS A 239 -4.19 -1.42 9.57
N LYS A 240 -4.11 -2.44 10.45
CA LYS A 240 -4.98 -2.59 11.65
C LYS A 240 -4.44 -2.05 12.98
N GLY A 241 -3.31 -1.34 13.00
CA GLY A 241 -2.69 -0.82 14.24
C GLY A 241 -3.58 0.11 15.08
N LYS A 242 -4.57 0.80 14.49
CA LYS A 242 -5.61 1.54 15.26
C LYS A 242 -6.54 0.61 16.04
N MET A 243 -6.98 -0.48 15.42
CA MET A 243 -7.95 -1.41 15.97
C MET A 243 -7.34 -2.27 17.07
N LEU A 244 -6.10 -2.74 16.87
CA LEU A 244 -5.32 -3.45 17.89
C LEU A 244 -5.11 -2.61 19.15
N ARG A 245 -4.89 -1.30 19.00
CA ARG A 245 -4.80 -0.37 20.13
C ARG A 245 -6.10 -0.31 20.94
N LYS A 246 -7.26 -0.10 20.28
CA LYS A 246 -8.58 -0.12 20.94
C LYS A 246 -8.85 -1.43 21.67
N LEU A 247 -8.52 -2.57 21.03
CA LEU A 247 -8.68 -3.89 21.63
C LEU A 247 -7.78 -4.07 22.86
N ARG A 248 -6.52 -3.59 22.84
CA ARG A 248 -5.65 -3.57 24.03
C ARG A 248 -6.18 -2.67 25.14
N GLU A 249 -6.66 -1.48 24.80
CA GLU A 249 -7.20 -0.49 25.74
C GLU A 249 -8.47 -1.01 26.44
N SER A 250 -9.28 -1.81 25.72
CA SER A 250 -10.51 -2.43 26.24
C SER A 250 -10.28 -3.77 26.95
N TYR A 251 -9.33 -4.58 26.46
CA TYR A 251 -9.04 -5.96 26.91
C TYR A 251 -7.54 -6.14 27.17
N PRO A 252 -7.04 -5.87 28.40
CA PRO A 252 -5.61 -5.89 28.70
C PRO A 252 -4.88 -7.23 28.50
N SER A 253 -5.60 -8.35 28.37
CA SER A 253 -5.05 -9.65 27.99
C SER A 253 -4.46 -9.67 26.58
N VAL A 254 -5.04 -8.90 25.64
CA VAL A 254 -4.61 -8.82 24.23
C VAL A 254 -3.11 -8.51 24.10
N HIS A 255 -2.57 -7.60 24.91
CA HIS A 255 -1.13 -7.27 24.90
C HIS A 255 -0.24 -8.44 25.35
N LYS A 256 -0.71 -9.32 26.24
CA LYS A 256 0.00 -10.55 26.63
C LYS A 256 -0.11 -11.63 25.54
N THR A 257 -1.29 -11.76 24.93
CA THR A 257 -1.57 -12.76 23.90
C THR A 257 -0.82 -12.49 22.60
N ILE A 258 -0.81 -11.24 22.12
CA ILE A 258 0.02 -10.80 20.97
C ILE A 258 1.50 -11.03 21.26
N SER A 259 1.96 -10.65 22.46
CA SER A 259 3.37 -10.82 22.86
C SER A 259 3.79 -12.30 22.81
N ARG A 260 3.00 -13.18 23.45
CA ARG A 260 3.22 -14.63 23.40
C ARG A 260 3.20 -15.17 21.98
N ALA A 261 2.12 -14.95 21.23
CA ALA A 261 1.97 -15.54 19.89
C ALA A 261 3.01 -15.01 18.88
N THR A 262 3.49 -13.77 19.02
CA THR A 262 4.58 -13.24 18.20
C THR A 262 5.90 -13.94 18.51
N LEU A 263 6.18 -14.19 19.79
CA LEU A 263 7.37 -14.95 20.21
C LEU A 263 7.26 -16.42 19.77
N ASP A 264 6.10 -17.05 19.92
CA ASP A 264 5.94 -18.49 19.69
C ASP A 264 5.82 -18.85 18.21
N ASN A 265 5.17 -18.01 17.38
CA ASN A 265 4.82 -18.34 15.99
C ASN A 265 5.50 -17.49 14.91
N HIS A 266 6.24 -16.44 15.28
CA HIS A 266 6.80 -15.47 14.32
C HIS A 266 8.30 -15.18 14.53
N GLN A 267 9.01 -15.97 15.33
CA GLN A 267 10.48 -15.93 15.31
C GLN A 267 11.02 -16.59 14.03
N ILE A 268 12.06 -15.99 13.43
CA ILE A 268 12.71 -16.48 12.21
C ILE A 268 14.22 -16.42 12.41
N ASN A 269 14.88 -17.56 12.23
CA ASN A 269 16.33 -17.72 12.27
C ASN A 269 16.90 -17.88 10.85
N LEU A 270 18.21 -18.06 10.72
CA LEU A 270 18.83 -18.25 9.41
C LEU A 270 18.46 -19.61 8.79
N ASP A 271 18.26 -20.62 9.60
CA ASP A 271 17.96 -22.00 9.18
C ASP A 271 16.49 -22.19 8.77
N ASP A 272 15.59 -21.33 9.26
CA ASP A 272 14.16 -21.30 8.90
C ASP A 272 13.91 -20.71 7.49
N LEU A 273 14.95 -20.18 6.84
CA LEU A 273 14.87 -19.62 5.49
C LEU A 273 15.20 -20.70 4.45
N PRO A 274 14.59 -20.66 3.23
CA PRO A 274 14.93 -21.57 2.14
C PRO A 274 16.43 -21.70 1.86
N GLN A 275 16.85 -22.86 1.38
CA GLN A 275 18.25 -23.07 1.01
C GLN A 275 18.62 -22.14 -0.15
N PRO A 276 19.81 -21.49 -0.11
CA PRO A 276 20.16 -20.41 -1.03
C PRO A 276 20.36 -20.85 -2.49
N ASP A 277 20.39 -22.15 -2.74
CA ASP A 277 20.45 -22.77 -4.06
C ASP A 277 19.06 -22.86 -4.73
N ASP A 278 17.98 -22.86 -3.93
CA ASP A 278 16.60 -22.78 -4.43
C ASP A 278 16.19 -21.32 -4.66
N VAL A 279 16.54 -20.81 -5.85
CA VAL A 279 16.25 -19.43 -6.26
C VAL A 279 14.73 -19.16 -6.33
N GLU A 280 13.92 -20.17 -6.66
CA GLU A 280 12.46 -20.03 -6.76
C GLU A 280 11.84 -19.82 -5.37
N GLN A 281 12.15 -20.68 -4.40
CA GLN A 281 11.72 -20.49 -3.00
C GLN A 281 12.31 -19.21 -2.39
N CYS A 282 13.60 -18.91 -2.61
CA CYS A 282 14.21 -17.67 -2.12
C CYS A 282 13.53 -16.41 -2.70
N SER A 283 13.03 -16.45 -3.94
CA SER A 283 12.28 -15.33 -4.54
C SER A 283 10.85 -15.21 -3.99
N ARG A 284 10.14 -16.34 -3.82
CA ARG A 284 8.74 -16.37 -3.36
C ARG A 284 8.55 -16.22 -1.86
N PHE A 285 9.53 -16.57 -1.04
CA PHE A 285 9.44 -16.53 0.43
C PHE A 285 8.90 -15.18 0.96
N ARG A 286 7.85 -15.19 1.78
CA ARG A 286 7.31 -14.00 2.47
C ARG A 286 6.95 -14.36 3.89
N THR A 287 7.22 -13.45 4.82
CA THR A 287 6.90 -13.64 6.23
C THR A 287 5.44 -13.24 6.51
N LYS A 288 4.88 -13.61 7.67
CA LYS A 288 3.46 -13.37 7.98
C LYS A 288 3.12 -11.92 8.39
N LEU A 289 3.92 -11.33 9.29
CA LEU A 289 3.79 -9.93 9.73
C LEU A 289 4.42 -8.96 8.73
N CYS A 290 4.09 -7.66 8.83
CA CYS A 290 4.67 -6.57 8.04
C CYS A 290 4.70 -6.79 6.52
N ARG A 291 3.76 -7.57 5.99
CA ARG A 291 3.58 -7.75 4.55
C ARG A 291 3.26 -6.39 3.92
N ASP A 292 3.88 -6.08 2.78
CA ASP A 292 3.76 -4.75 2.16
C ASP A 292 2.41 -4.57 1.47
N ASN A 293 1.76 -3.41 1.63
CA ASN A 293 0.35 -3.25 1.30
C ASN A 293 0.05 -3.18 -0.22
N HIS A 294 1.03 -3.36 -1.11
CA HIS A 294 0.86 -3.40 -2.56
C HIS A 294 0.22 -4.71 -3.09
N PHE A 295 -0.49 -5.48 -2.27
CA PHE A 295 -1.12 -6.73 -2.68
C PHE A 295 -2.24 -6.54 -3.69
N GLY A 296 -2.37 -7.54 -4.58
CA GLY A 296 -3.52 -7.65 -5.46
C GLY A 296 -4.78 -8.03 -4.68
N PRO A 297 -5.98 -7.82 -5.24
CA PRO A 297 -7.24 -8.15 -4.56
C PRO A 297 -7.47 -9.66 -4.35
N THR A 298 -6.55 -10.53 -4.79
CA THR A 298 -6.53 -11.98 -4.57
C THR A 298 -6.06 -12.36 -3.17
N ASP A 299 -5.08 -11.65 -2.59
CA ASP A 299 -4.45 -12.06 -1.34
C ASP A 299 -5.36 -11.92 -0.11
N PHE A 300 -6.44 -11.15 -0.22
CA PHE A 300 -7.49 -11.08 0.80
C PHE A 300 -8.27 -12.38 0.98
N ILE A 301 -8.22 -13.34 0.03
CA ILE A 301 -8.92 -14.63 0.16
C ILE A 301 -8.35 -15.42 1.36
N TYR A 302 -7.02 -15.38 1.59
CA TYR A 302 -6.36 -15.99 2.76
C TYR A 302 -6.87 -15.44 4.11
N LEU A 303 -7.39 -14.21 4.14
CA LEU A 303 -7.99 -13.62 5.35
C LEU A 303 -9.41 -14.11 5.64
N TRP A 304 -10.10 -14.69 4.66
CA TRP A 304 -11.51 -15.08 4.76
C TRP A 304 -11.72 -16.57 5.00
N ASP A 305 -10.92 -17.44 4.39
CA ASP A 305 -11.11 -18.89 4.44
C ASP A 305 -10.68 -19.56 5.77
N GLY A 306 -10.16 -18.79 6.73
CA GLY A 306 -9.89 -19.21 8.10
C GLY A 306 -8.71 -20.19 8.30
N ASN A 307 -8.38 -21.01 7.31
CA ASN A 307 -7.33 -22.05 7.37
C ASN A 307 -5.92 -21.45 7.55
N THR A 308 -5.44 -21.45 8.80
CA THR A 308 -4.09 -20.97 9.16
C THR A 308 -2.98 -21.99 8.86
N THR A 309 -3.33 -23.17 8.33
CA THR A 309 -2.38 -24.16 7.84
C THR A 309 -1.57 -23.58 6.68
N ALA A 310 -0.24 -23.58 6.83
CA ALA A 310 0.67 -23.36 5.71
C ALA A 310 0.66 -24.62 4.82
N GLN A 311 -0.43 -24.84 4.10
CA GLN A 311 -0.55 -25.91 3.14
C GLN A 311 0.16 -25.50 1.85
N GLU A 312 1.03 -26.38 1.36
CA GLU A 312 1.85 -26.15 0.19
C GLU A 312 0.98 -25.79 -1.03
N SER A 313 1.48 -24.87 -1.87
CA SER A 313 0.83 -24.50 -3.13
C SER A 313 0.99 -25.62 -4.16
N SER A 314 0.32 -26.74 -3.91
CA SER A 314 0.18 -27.87 -4.81
C SER A 314 -0.52 -27.42 -6.08
N SER A 315 0.25 -27.34 -7.17
CA SER A 315 -0.13 -26.66 -8.39
C SER A 315 -1.20 -27.45 -9.17
N ARG A 316 -2.47 -27.03 -9.03
CA ARG A 316 -3.48 -27.33 -10.06
C ARG A 316 -3.22 -26.44 -11.28
N GLN A 317 -2.35 -26.98 -12.12
CA GLN A 317 -1.94 -26.55 -13.45
C GLN A 317 -3.10 -26.00 -14.31
N CYS A 318 -3.23 -24.67 -14.35
CA CYS A 318 -3.76 -23.95 -15.50
C CYS A 318 -2.58 -23.36 -16.27
N GLY A 319 -2.61 -23.40 -17.60
CA GLY A 319 -1.42 -23.17 -18.42
C GLY A 319 -0.89 -21.73 -18.39
N ASN A 320 0.42 -21.59 -18.25
CA ASN A 320 1.11 -20.32 -18.50
C ASN A 320 0.85 -19.86 -19.94
N ASN A 321 0.38 -18.62 -20.08
CA ASN A 321 0.58 -17.79 -21.27
C ASN A 321 0.83 -16.34 -20.82
N GLU A 322 1.78 -16.16 -19.89
CA GLU A 322 2.41 -14.86 -19.66
C GLU A 322 3.20 -14.48 -20.92
N SER A 323 2.56 -13.72 -21.81
CA SER A 323 3.23 -13.00 -22.89
C SER A 323 3.32 -11.53 -22.48
N GLU A 324 4.54 -10.96 -22.54
CA GLU A 324 4.77 -9.56 -22.21
C GLU A 324 4.02 -8.65 -23.18
N VAL A 325 2.91 -8.05 -22.72
CA VAL A 325 2.17 -7.05 -23.51
C VAL A 325 2.91 -5.71 -23.42
N GLU A 326 3.96 -5.57 -24.24
CA GLU A 326 4.52 -4.25 -24.56
C GLU A 326 3.41 -3.30 -25.06
N ASN A 327 3.48 -2.03 -24.65
CA ASN A 327 2.62 -0.97 -25.18
C ASN A 327 2.93 -0.71 -26.67
N LYS A 328 2.30 -1.47 -27.57
CA LYS A 328 2.28 -1.19 -29.02
C LYS A 328 0.90 -0.69 -29.44
N SER A 329 0.85 0.59 -29.82
CA SER A 329 -0.34 1.24 -30.37
C SER A 329 -0.67 0.67 -31.74
N HIS A 330 -1.49 -0.38 -31.79
CA HIS A 330 -1.94 -0.95 -33.06
C HIS A 330 -2.89 0.01 -33.78
N THR A 331 -2.37 0.60 -34.86
CA THR A 331 -3.19 1.00 -36.00
C THR A 331 -3.73 -0.26 -36.69
N GLY A 332 -4.92 -0.14 -37.27
CA GLY A 332 -5.79 -1.28 -37.53
C GLY A 332 -5.37 -2.20 -38.68
N SER A 333 -5.90 -3.42 -38.62
CA SER A 333 -6.12 -4.31 -39.75
C SER A 333 -7.45 -5.01 -39.50
N ASP A 334 -8.34 -4.99 -40.49
CA ASP A 334 -9.56 -5.80 -40.43
C ASP A 334 -9.21 -7.30 -40.49
N GLY A 335 -10.07 -8.14 -39.89
CA GLY A 335 -9.87 -9.58 -39.79
C GLY A 335 -11.16 -10.27 -39.37
N ASP A 336 -12.00 -10.60 -40.35
CA ASP A 336 -13.29 -11.26 -40.14
C ASP A 336 -13.11 -12.63 -39.46
N GLY A 337 -13.79 -12.83 -38.33
CA GLY A 337 -13.40 -13.85 -37.35
C GLY A 337 -14.35 -14.02 -36.16
N ALA A 338 -15.66 -14.00 -36.41
CA ALA A 338 -16.72 -14.44 -35.48
C ALA A 338 -16.50 -14.08 -33.99
N GLU A 339 -16.64 -12.79 -33.65
CA GLU A 339 -16.55 -12.32 -32.26
C GLU A 339 -17.46 -13.15 -31.32
N THR A 340 -16.84 -13.89 -30.39
CA THR A 340 -17.56 -14.46 -29.24
C THR A 340 -18.16 -13.31 -28.46
N ARG A 341 -19.50 -13.16 -28.51
CA ARG A 341 -20.27 -12.02 -27.96
C ARG A 341 -19.84 -11.67 -26.54
N GLU A 342 -18.90 -10.74 -26.43
CA GLU A 342 -18.32 -10.38 -25.14
C GLU A 342 -19.33 -9.53 -24.37
N LEU A 343 -19.93 -10.13 -23.34
CA LEU A 343 -20.98 -9.51 -22.54
C LEU A 343 -20.50 -8.31 -21.69
N GLY A 344 -19.18 -8.04 -21.72
CA GLY A 344 -18.48 -7.09 -20.89
C GLY A 344 -18.11 -7.70 -19.54
N GLU A 345 -16.83 -7.65 -19.19
CA GLU A 345 -16.41 -7.97 -17.83
C GLU A 345 -16.91 -6.90 -16.85
N ILE A 346 -17.28 -7.33 -15.64
CA ILE A 346 -17.51 -6.43 -14.49
C ILE A 346 -16.14 -6.11 -13.87
N GLY A 347 -15.23 -5.60 -14.69
CA GLY A 347 -13.82 -5.40 -14.37
C GLY A 347 -13.58 -4.20 -13.47
N GLN A 348 -12.59 -4.31 -12.59
CA GLN A 348 -12.19 -3.27 -11.64
C GLN A 348 -11.76 -1.97 -12.35
N GLU A 349 -11.30 -2.01 -13.60
CA GLU A 349 -10.91 -0.78 -14.31
C GLU A 349 -12.11 0.00 -14.87
N SER A 350 -13.15 -0.69 -15.38
CA SER A 350 -14.28 0.00 -16.03
C SER A 350 -15.31 0.53 -15.03
N LEU A 351 -15.64 -0.22 -13.97
CA LEU A 351 -16.68 0.16 -13.01
C LEU A 351 -16.11 0.86 -11.78
N THR A 352 -14.92 0.45 -11.31
CA THR A 352 -14.30 1.14 -10.18
C THR A 352 -13.81 2.54 -10.58
N ALA A 353 -13.63 2.86 -11.86
CA ALA A 353 -13.50 4.25 -12.31
C ALA A 353 -14.73 5.12 -11.99
N MET A 354 -15.95 4.59 -12.13
CA MET A 354 -17.18 5.32 -11.77
C MET A 354 -17.34 5.43 -10.25
N ILE A 355 -17.08 4.33 -9.53
CA ILE A 355 -17.14 4.28 -8.06
C ILE A 355 -16.07 5.21 -7.43
N ARG A 356 -14.85 5.25 -7.98
CA ARG A 356 -13.77 6.18 -7.59
C ARG A 356 -14.10 7.62 -7.96
N ASN A 357 -14.82 7.87 -9.06
CA ASN A 357 -15.31 9.21 -9.37
C ASN A 357 -16.30 9.70 -8.30
N ASP A 358 -17.13 8.83 -7.71
CA ASP A 358 -17.98 9.19 -6.55
C ASP A 358 -17.13 9.42 -5.29
N GLU A 359 -16.14 8.54 -5.00
CA GLU A 359 -15.17 8.73 -3.89
C GLU A 359 -14.38 10.06 -3.99
N LEU A 360 -14.04 10.49 -5.21
CA LEU A 360 -13.37 11.77 -5.49
C LEU A 360 -14.35 12.96 -5.53
N SER A 361 -15.66 12.72 -5.70
CA SER A 361 -16.71 13.76 -5.81
C SER A 361 -17.31 14.19 -4.47
N SER A 362 -16.51 14.17 -3.40
CA SER A 362 -16.81 14.86 -2.15
C SER A 362 -17.25 16.31 -2.44
N PRO A 363 -18.31 16.86 -1.79
CA PRO A 363 -19.15 17.92 -2.36
C PRO A 363 -18.56 19.35 -2.31
N VAL A 364 -17.42 19.55 -2.95
CA VAL A 364 -16.81 20.86 -3.22
C VAL A 364 -16.77 21.08 -4.73
N ARG A 365 -17.62 21.99 -5.23
CA ARG A 365 -17.78 22.34 -6.66
C ARG A 365 -16.44 22.60 -7.36
N ASN A 366 -15.92 21.62 -8.12
CA ASN A 366 -14.69 21.83 -8.89
C ASN A 366 -14.79 21.39 -10.36
N ARG A 367 -15.79 21.93 -11.06
CA ARG A 367 -16.03 21.73 -12.49
C ARG A 367 -15.00 22.50 -13.36
N ARG A 368 -13.70 22.15 -13.27
CA ARG A 368 -12.63 22.37 -14.28
C ARG A 368 -11.27 21.85 -13.79
N ARG A 369 -10.53 21.18 -14.67
CA ARG A 369 -9.17 20.59 -14.47
C ARG A 369 -9.10 19.42 -13.47
N ILE A 370 -9.56 18.26 -13.92
CA ILE A 370 -8.94 16.99 -13.50
C ILE A 370 -7.47 17.06 -13.95
N SER A 371 -6.54 16.77 -13.04
CA SER A 371 -5.10 16.79 -13.30
C SER A 371 -4.58 15.37 -13.53
N TYR A 372 -3.48 15.21 -14.26
CA TYR A 372 -2.83 13.93 -14.57
C TYR A 372 -2.20 13.20 -13.36
N PHE A 373 -2.59 13.56 -12.13
CA PHE A 373 -2.13 12.93 -10.88
C PHE A 373 -2.94 11.69 -10.45
N SER A 374 -4.03 11.37 -11.15
CA SER A 374 -4.98 10.32 -10.74
C SER A 374 -4.36 8.93 -10.57
N SER A 375 -3.29 8.60 -11.30
CA SER A 375 -2.65 7.28 -11.26
C SER A 375 -1.92 6.98 -9.94
N TYR A 376 -1.54 7.99 -9.16
CA TYR A 376 -0.82 7.78 -7.89
C TYR A 376 -1.75 7.47 -6.71
N THR A 377 -3.04 7.80 -6.82
CA THR A 377 -4.07 7.50 -5.80
C THR A 377 -4.60 6.07 -5.87
N ASP A 378 -4.49 5.41 -7.03
CA ASP A 378 -5.06 4.07 -7.25
C ASP A 378 -4.42 3.00 -6.36
N LEU A 379 -3.10 3.14 -6.11
CA LEU A 379 -2.24 2.28 -5.29
C LEU A 379 -2.66 2.16 -3.81
N PHE A 380 -3.62 2.96 -3.34
CA PHE A 380 -4.13 2.92 -1.96
C PHE A 380 -5.67 2.78 -1.90
N SER A 381 -6.35 2.53 -3.02
CA SER A 381 -7.83 2.46 -3.08
C SER A 381 -8.45 1.30 -2.28
N HIS A 382 -7.63 0.29 -1.92
CA HIS A 382 -7.97 -0.84 -1.06
C HIS A 382 -7.60 -0.65 0.43
N LEU A 383 -7.14 0.53 0.84
CA LEU A 383 -6.80 0.85 2.24
C LEU A 383 -7.72 1.92 2.87
N PRO A 384 -7.87 1.96 4.21
CA PRO A 384 -8.46 3.09 4.92
C PRO A 384 -7.71 4.41 4.64
N LEU A 385 -8.35 5.58 4.83
CA LEU A 385 -7.64 6.87 4.67
C LEU A 385 -6.58 7.01 5.77
N ASP A 386 -7.03 6.87 7.01
CA ASP A 386 -6.23 7.08 8.20
C ASP A 386 -5.84 5.74 8.84
N PHE A 387 -5.24 4.82 8.08
CA PHE A 387 -4.71 3.58 8.68
C PHE A 387 -3.47 3.86 9.55
N VAL A 388 -3.15 2.93 10.44
CA VAL A 388 -1.88 2.94 11.21
C VAL A 388 -1.28 1.56 11.08
N GLN A 389 -0.02 1.50 10.64
CA GLN A 389 0.69 0.24 10.44
C GLN A 389 0.83 -0.54 11.75
N VAL A 390 0.63 -1.85 11.73
CA VAL A 390 0.78 -2.71 12.92
C VAL A 390 2.21 -2.61 13.44
N GLY A 391 3.22 -2.62 12.56
CA GLY A 391 4.62 -2.43 12.95
C GLY A 391 4.88 -1.10 13.69
N ARG A 392 4.25 -0.01 13.24
CA ARG A 392 4.33 1.30 13.92
C ARG A 392 3.63 1.30 15.27
N TRP A 393 2.44 0.70 15.35
CA TRP A 393 1.74 0.55 16.65
C TRP A 393 2.57 -0.30 17.62
N VAL A 394 3.07 -1.46 17.20
CA VAL A 394 3.93 -2.34 18.01
C VAL A 394 5.17 -1.61 18.54
N LYS A 395 5.85 -0.81 17.71
CA LYS A 395 6.97 0.03 18.15
C LYS A 395 6.57 1.02 19.25
N GLY A 396 5.39 1.63 19.17
CA GLY A 396 4.87 2.53 20.19
C GLY A 396 4.33 1.84 21.46
N ASP A 397 3.81 0.62 21.33
CA ASP A 397 3.16 -0.15 22.40
C ASP A 397 4.15 -0.96 23.25
N TYR A 398 5.15 -1.57 22.60
CA TYR A 398 6.16 -2.44 23.21
C TYR A 398 7.53 -1.76 23.39
N GLY A 399 7.82 -0.69 22.63
CA GLY A 399 9.09 0.04 22.65
C GLY A 399 10.15 -0.50 21.67
N SER A 400 11.08 0.36 21.25
CA SER A 400 12.04 0.10 20.16
C SER A 400 13.10 -0.97 20.44
N LYS A 401 13.41 -1.26 21.70
CA LYS A 401 14.35 -2.32 22.13
C LYS A 401 13.64 -3.59 22.64
N ASN A 402 12.38 -3.82 22.26
CA ASN A 402 11.61 -5.00 22.66
C ASN A 402 11.76 -6.16 21.66
N ARG A 403 11.73 -7.41 22.14
CA ARG A 403 11.80 -8.62 21.30
C ARG A 403 10.62 -8.75 20.33
N VAL A 404 9.42 -8.30 20.74
CA VAL A 404 8.25 -8.24 19.83
C VAL A 404 8.53 -7.29 18.67
N THR A 405 9.03 -6.08 18.96
CA THR A 405 9.37 -5.08 17.94
C THR A 405 10.57 -5.50 17.07
N ALA A 406 11.52 -6.26 17.62
CA ALA A 406 12.62 -6.86 16.87
C ALA A 406 12.14 -7.85 15.80
N ILE A 407 11.15 -8.70 16.15
CA ILE A 407 10.51 -9.61 15.20
C ILE A 407 9.79 -8.83 14.09
N PHE A 408 9.01 -7.81 14.43
CA PHE A 408 8.37 -6.93 13.43
C PHE A 408 9.39 -6.23 12.51
N MET A 409 10.57 -5.82 13.02
CA MET A 409 11.67 -5.31 12.19
C MET A 409 12.20 -6.37 11.22
N THR A 410 12.53 -7.56 11.72
CA THR A 410 13.01 -8.67 10.88
C THR A 410 12.01 -9.00 9.77
N HIS A 411 10.71 -9.06 10.09
CA HIS A 411 9.64 -9.26 9.11
C HIS A 411 9.57 -8.14 8.07
N ALA A 412 9.65 -6.87 8.49
CA ALA A 412 9.61 -5.71 7.59
C ALA A 412 10.81 -5.66 6.63
N ILE A 413 12.01 -6.03 7.10
CA ILE A 413 13.21 -6.16 6.28
C ILE A 413 13.05 -7.28 5.25
N LEU A 414 12.56 -8.45 5.66
CA LEU A 414 12.42 -9.61 4.77
C LEU A 414 11.33 -9.42 3.70
N ASN A 415 10.26 -8.70 4.02
CA ASN A 415 9.18 -8.37 3.09
C ASN A 415 9.43 -7.07 2.29
N ASP A 416 10.55 -6.37 2.52
CA ASP A 416 10.93 -5.09 1.91
C ASP A 416 9.87 -3.96 2.06
N ASN A 417 9.12 -3.98 3.17
CA ASN A 417 8.02 -3.03 3.41
C ASN A 417 8.57 -1.63 3.73
N LEU A 418 8.81 -0.84 2.68
CA LEU A 418 9.31 0.54 2.70
C LEU A 418 8.62 1.41 3.76
N SER A 419 7.29 1.35 3.82
CA SER A 419 6.49 2.21 4.70
C SER A 419 6.69 1.87 6.18
N THR A 420 6.67 0.58 6.55
CA THR A 420 6.99 0.15 7.91
C THR A 420 8.46 0.40 8.24
N LEU A 421 9.40 0.11 7.33
CA LEU A 421 10.83 0.35 7.55
C LEU A 421 11.14 1.82 7.86
N ARG A 422 10.54 2.75 7.10
CA ARG A 422 10.65 4.19 7.36
C ARG A 422 10.14 4.55 8.77
N ASP A 423 8.97 4.08 9.16
CA ASP A 423 8.36 4.41 10.46
C ASP A 423 9.08 3.73 11.64
N LEU A 424 9.70 2.56 11.43
CA LEU A 424 10.55 1.90 12.42
C LEU A 424 11.93 2.58 12.59
N LEU A 425 12.57 3.01 11.50
CA LEU A 425 13.96 3.50 11.47
C LEU A 425 14.12 5.04 11.54
N MET A 426 13.14 5.81 11.05
CA MET A 426 13.32 7.25 10.77
C MET A 426 12.27 8.17 11.41
N GLU A 427 11.34 7.65 12.22
CA GLU A 427 10.31 8.45 12.89
C GLU A 427 10.91 9.39 13.98
N SER A 428 10.93 10.70 13.71
CA SER A 428 11.61 11.75 14.51
C SER A 428 11.19 11.91 15.98
N HIS A 429 10.16 11.18 16.44
CA HIS A 429 9.59 11.31 17.79
C HIS A 429 9.79 10.06 18.66
N SER A 430 10.38 9.01 18.11
CA SER A 430 10.62 7.74 18.80
C SER A 430 12.05 7.27 18.55
N SER A 431 12.63 6.53 19.50
CA SER A 431 13.95 5.94 19.26
C SER A 431 13.85 4.87 18.16
N PRO A 432 14.80 4.82 17.21
CA PRO A 432 14.75 3.85 16.13
C PRO A 432 14.96 2.43 16.65
N VAL A 433 14.32 1.47 16.01
CA VAL A 433 14.57 0.04 16.27
C VAL A 433 15.94 -0.33 15.70
N PRO A 434 16.84 -0.98 16.45
CA PRO A 434 18.16 -1.32 15.93
C PRO A 434 18.11 -2.36 14.79
N ILE A 435 19.03 -2.19 13.84
CA ILE A 435 19.32 -3.19 12.80
C ILE A 435 20.51 -4.03 13.27
N THR A 436 20.50 -5.32 12.95
CA THR A 436 21.53 -6.29 13.36
C THR A 436 22.26 -6.87 12.15
N PHE A 437 23.44 -7.45 12.37
CA PHE A 437 24.15 -8.15 11.30
C PHE A 437 23.38 -9.37 10.77
N LYS A 438 22.64 -10.08 11.65
CA LYS A 438 21.70 -11.15 11.30
C LYS A 438 20.76 -10.75 10.16
N HIS A 439 20.22 -9.52 10.16
CA HIS A 439 19.34 -9.04 9.07
C HIS A 439 20.03 -9.07 7.69
N PHE A 440 21.31 -8.71 7.61
CA PHE A 440 22.07 -8.77 6.35
C PHE A 440 22.40 -10.21 5.94
N GLN A 441 22.66 -11.10 6.89
CA GLN A 441 22.86 -12.54 6.62
C GLN A 441 21.57 -13.19 6.07
N MET A 442 20.40 -12.79 6.58
CA MET A 442 19.10 -13.27 6.07
C MET A 442 18.82 -12.75 4.65
N LEU A 443 19.08 -11.46 4.37
CA LEU A 443 19.00 -10.90 3.02
C LEU A 443 19.97 -11.58 2.04
N ALA A 444 21.19 -11.91 2.49
CA ALA A 444 22.19 -12.66 1.72
C ALA A 444 21.73 -14.09 1.37
N ARG A 445 21.13 -14.80 2.34
CA ARG A 445 20.55 -16.14 2.12
C ARG A 445 19.42 -16.12 1.10
N LEU A 446 18.56 -15.09 1.13
CA LEU A 446 17.47 -14.90 0.16
C LEU A 446 17.88 -14.18 -1.15
N GLY A 447 19.14 -13.72 -1.27
CA GLY A 447 19.66 -13.02 -2.46
C GLY A 447 19.08 -11.62 -2.72
N ARG A 448 18.37 -11.01 -1.76
CA ARG A 448 17.56 -9.79 -1.93
C ARG A 448 18.38 -8.50 -1.84
N SER A 449 17.94 -7.45 -2.52
CA SER A 449 18.50 -6.10 -2.37
C SER A 449 18.36 -5.57 -0.92
N ILE A 450 19.28 -4.71 -0.50
CA ILE A 450 19.20 -4.00 0.78
C ILE A 450 18.37 -2.73 0.58
N ASN A 451 17.33 -2.54 1.38
CA ASN A 451 16.45 -1.37 1.32
C ASN A 451 17.21 -0.06 1.59
N TYR A 452 16.89 1.02 0.88
CA TYR A 452 17.54 2.33 1.08
C TYR A 452 17.40 2.89 2.51
N HIS A 453 16.27 2.65 3.20
CA HIS A 453 16.09 3.10 4.58
C HIS A 453 17.07 2.45 5.57
N ILE A 454 17.49 1.21 5.31
CA ILE A 454 18.55 0.51 6.08
C ILE A 454 19.89 1.25 5.90
N VAL A 455 20.20 1.69 4.69
CA VAL A 455 21.44 2.41 4.38
C VAL A 455 21.44 3.83 4.94
N ALA A 456 20.31 4.54 4.83
CA ALA A 456 20.11 5.84 5.46
C ALA A 456 20.26 5.77 6.99
N TYR A 457 19.77 4.69 7.61
CA TYR A 457 19.99 4.40 9.03
C TYR A 457 21.48 4.16 9.36
N LEU A 458 22.19 3.34 8.57
CA LEU A 458 23.63 3.09 8.77
C LEU A 458 24.51 4.35 8.61
N LEU A 459 24.14 5.28 7.74
CA LEU A 459 24.81 6.59 7.63
C LEU A 459 24.66 7.44 8.91
N GLY A 460 23.63 7.16 9.72
CA GLY A 460 23.49 7.68 11.09
C GLY A 460 24.55 7.17 12.09
N CYS A 461 25.45 6.27 11.66
CA CYS A 461 26.51 5.66 12.47
C CYS A 461 26.01 4.91 13.74
N PRO A 462 24.96 4.06 13.60
CA PRO A 462 24.32 3.37 14.72
C PRO A 462 25.25 2.35 15.37
N GLU A 463 24.97 2.02 16.63
CA GLU A 463 25.69 0.97 17.36
C GLU A 463 25.60 -0.37 16.60
N PHE A 464 26.73 -1.09 16.52
CA PHE A 464 26.78 -2.40 15.88
C PHE A 464 26.23 -3.45 16.84
N TYR A 465 25.33 -4.31 16.35
CA TYR A 465 24.85 -5.49 17.05
C TYR A 465 24.86 -6.69 16.09
N PHE A 466 25.34 -7.85 16.55
CA PHE A 466 25.36 -9.07 15.73
C PHE A 466 23.96 -9.68 15.61
N THR A 467 23.27 -9.84 16.75
CA THR A 467 21.85 -10.26 16.84
C THR A 467 21.03 -9.34 17.74
N GLU A 468 19.72 -9.55 17.75
CA GLU A 468 18.75 -8.78 18.52
C GLU A 468 18.89 -8.99 20.03
N GLU A 469 19.35 -10.17 20.46
CA GLU A 469 19.62 -10.50 21.87
C GLU A 469 20.64 -9.54 22.52
N GLU A 470 21.58 -8.99 21.75
CA GLU A 470 22.59 -8.07 22.28
C GLU A 470 21.97 -6.76 22.79
N TYR A 471 21.12 -6.11 22.00
CA TYR A 471 20.47 -4.87 22.42
C TYR A 471 19.26 -5.09 23.33
N ILE A 472 18.62 -6.26 23.26
CA ILE A 472 17.53 -6.64 24.17
C ILE A 472 18.07 -6.95 25.57
N SER A 473 19.18 -7.70 25.69
CA SER A 473 19.77 -8.04 26.99
C SER A 473 20.34 -6.80 27.71
N GLN A 474 20.99 -5.89 26.97
CA GLN A 474 21.41 -4.57 27.47
C GLN A 474 20.24 -3.69 27.96
N TYR A 475 19.02 -3.94 27.50
CA TYR A 475 17.81 -3.22 27.91
C TYR A 475 16.93 -4.01 28.89
N SER A 476 17.33 -5.23 29.26
CA SER A 476 16.66 -5.98 30.33
C SER A 476 16.84 -5.23 31.66
N PRO A 477 15.79 -5.13 32.50
CA PRO A 477 15.87 -4.33 33.72
C PRO A 477 16.73 -5.05 34.76
N THR A 478 18.04 -4.75 34.76
CA THR A 478 18.98 -5.17 35.80
C THR A 478 18.54 -4.62 37.14
N LYS A 479 17.81 -5.45 37.89
CA LYS A 479 17.44 -5.35 39.32
C LYS A 479 17.30 -3.93 39.88
N ARG A 480 16.07 -3.56 40.23
CA ARG A 480 15.87 -2.68 41.40
C ARG A 480 16.32 -3.44 42.66
N THR A 481 17.63 -3.40 42.96
CA THR A 481 18.12 -3.69 44.30
C THR A 481 17.94 -2.46 45.15
N ASP A 482 17.13 -2.56 46.21
CA ASP A 482 17.18 -1.62 47.31
C ASP A 482 18.61 -1.60 47.87
N GLY A 483 19.23 -0.43 47.86
CA GLY A 483 20.67 -0.28 48.06
C GLY A 483 21.00 1.19 48.30
N SER A 484 20.85 1.63 49.55
CA SER A 484 21.02 3.03 49.92
C SER A 484 22.47 3.50 49.82
N ASN A 485 22.73 4.49 48.95
CA ASN A 485 23.61 5.60 49.29
C ASN A 485 23.29 6.83 48.44
N GLY A 486 22.94 7.94 49.09
CA GLY A 486 22.38 9.12 48.42
C GLY A 486 23.41 10.19 48.08
N LYS A 487 23.26 10.80 46.89
CA LYS A 487 23.67 12.19 46.66
C LYS A 487 22.45 13.01 46.28
N LYS A 488 22.12 14.01 47.11
CA LYS A 488 20.98 14.91 46.91
C LYS A 488 21.26 15.84 45.73
N VAL A 489 20.39 15.82 44.72
CA VAL A 489 20.22 16.93 43.77
C VAL A 489 18.81 17.47 43.97
N LYS A 490 18.66 18.79 44.10
CA LYS A 490 17.39 19.41 44.48
C LYS A 490 16.42 19.44 43.29
N SER A 491 15.26 18.82 43.45
CA SER A 491 14.07 19.18 42.68
C SER A 491 13.41 20.41 43.33
N HIS A 492 13.05 21.41 42.52
CA HIS A 492 12.11 22.47 42.91
C HIS A 492 10.83 22.28 42.10
N SER A 493 9.69 22.19 42.79
CA SER A 493 8.39 21.88 42.21
C SER A 493 7.38 23.00 42.46
N SER A 494 6.56 23.26 41.44
CA SER A 494 5.22 23.86 41.52
C SER A 494 5.11 25.35 41.92
N ILE A 495 4.47 26.12 41.05
CA ILE A 495 3.64 27.28 41.45
C ILE A 495 2.28 27.12 40.76
N THR A 496 1.21 27.21 41.55
CA THR A 496 -0.20 27.21 41.10
C THR A 496 -0.72 28.63 40.95
N LEU A 497 -1.60 28.87 39.96
CA LEU A 497 -2.26 30.16 39.74
C LEU A 497 -3.72 30.12 40.26
N PRO A 498 -4.19 31.13 41.02
CA PRO A 498 -5.59 31.31 41.38
C PRO A 498 -6.37 32.14 40.34
N GLN A 499 -7.71 32.05 40.40
CA GLN A 499 -8.65 32.85 39.61
C GLN A 499 -9.16 34.08 40.40
N VAL A 500 -9.75 35.06 39.70
CA VAL A 500 -11.08 35.66 39.98
C VAL A 500 -11.46 36.68 38.88
N SER A 501 -12.76 36.90 38.65
CA SER A 501 -13.35 37.61 37.50
C SER A 501 -13.96 38.98 37.85
N VAL A 502 -14.02 39.92 36.89
CA VAL A 502 -14.98 41.06 36.81
C VAL A 502 -15.40 41.27 35.33
N LEU A 503 -16.42 42.10 35.07
CA LEU A 503 -17.35 42.06 33.93
C LEU A 503 -17.40 43.41 33.13
N ILE A 504 -17.59 43.34 31.79
CA ILE A 504 -18.06 44.41 30.83
C ILE A 504 -17.26 45.76 30.75
N GLU A 505 -17.37 46.65 29.74
CA GLU A 505 -18.27 46.78 28.57
C GLU A 505 -17.65 47.55 27.35
N GLN A 506 -18.37 47.56 26.21
CA GLN A 506 -18.39 48.50 25.07
C GLN A 506 -17.29 48.56 23.96
N THR A 507 -17.81 48.67 22.73
CA THR A 507 -17.19 48.99 21.41
C THR A 507 -17.38 50.50 21.08
N PRO A 508 -17.14 51.08 19.86
CA PRO A 508 -16.61 50.58 18.58
C PRO A 508 -15.61 51.53 17.83
N THR A 509 -15.36 51.26 16.53
CA THR A 509 -15.06 52.21 15.40
C THR A 509 -13.65 52.32 14.77
N PHE A 510 -13.70 52.41 13.42
CA PHE A 510 -12.77 52.93 12.38
C PHE A 510 -11.39 53.53 12.78
N SER A 511 -10.30 53.34 12.00
CA SER A 511 -10.17 53.93 10.65
C SER A 511 -8.86 53.59 9.87
N LYS A 512 -8.67 54.24 8.70
CA LYS A 512 -7.74 53.96 7.57
C LYS A 512 -6.26 54.36 7.83
N GLY A 513 -5.26 53.65 7.25
CA GLY A 513 -3.81 53.92 7.54
C GLY A 513 -2.71 53.89 6.43
N ARG A 514 -3.02 53.51 5.17
CA ARG A 514 -2.31 53.84 3.90
C ARG A 514 -0.84 54.39 3.90
N LYS A 515 0.16 53.62 3.37
CA LYS A 515 1.15 54.03 2.31
C LYS A 515 2.24 52.98 1.99
N ARG A 516 2.77 53.00 0.74
CA ARG A 516 4.03 52.38 0.27
C ARG A 516 4.95 53.48 -0.29
N PRO A 517 6.29 53.35 -0.19
CA PRO A 517 7.17 53.42 -1.36
C PRO A 517 8.18 52.24 -1.36
N ARG A 518 8.84 51.73 -2.41
CA ARG A 518 9.09 51.99 -3.86
C ARG A 518 10.63 51.98 -4.07
N ARG A 519 11.10 51.25 -5.10
CA ARG A 519 12.54 50.93 -5.34
C ARG A 519 13.38 52.15 -5.76
N SER A 520 14.71 52.04 -5.57
CA SER A 520 15.78 52.73 -6.33
C SER A 520 17.03 51.82 -6.41
N ALA A 521 17.92 52.04 -7.39
CA ALA A 521 19.19 51.31 -7.56
C ALA A 521 20.22 52.11 -8.40
N ALA A 522 21.51 52.04 -8.03
CA ALA A 522 22.75 52.37 -8.79
C ALA A 522 23.95 51.83 -7.96
N ASN A 523 25.11 51.36 -8.45
CA ASN A 523 25.99 51.54 -9.64
C ASN A 523 27.13 52.58 -9.52
N THR A 524 28.30 52.14 -9.02
CA THR A 524 29.71 52.58 -9.30
C THR A 524 30.65 51.51 -8.69
N VAL A 525 31.68 50.88 -9.29
CA VAL A 525 32.45 50.95 -10.56
C VAL A 525 33.79 51.73 -10.49
N GLN A 526 34.86 51.13 -11.05
CA GLN A 526 36.31 51.48 -11.06
C GLN A 526 37.08 51.19 -9.74
N SER A 527 38.39 50.85 -9.75
CA SER A 527 39.43 50.93 -10.82
C SER A 527 40.28 49.66 -11.00
N TYR A 528 41.15 49.65 -12.04
CA TYR A 528 42.14 48.62 -12.36
C TYR A 528 43.51 48.89 -11.70
N ALA A 529 44.29 47.84 -11.45
CA ALA A 529 45.75 47.84 -11.48
C ALA A 529 46.27 46.41 -11.80
N ILE A 530 47.29 46.32 -12.66
CA ILE A 530 48.04 45.08 -12.97
C ILE A 530 49.53 45.42 -12.83
N PRO A 531 50.30 44.58 -12.13
CA PRO A 531 51.72 44.40 -12.41
C PRO A 531 51.99 42.94 -12.83
N ASP A 532 52.58 42.76 -14.01
CA ASP A 532 53.37 41.57 -14.32
C ASP A 532 54.82 41.81 -13.87
N ASP A 533 55.45 40.85 -13.20
CA ASP A 533 56.82 40.40 -13.52
C ASP A 533 57.10 39.04 -12.84
N ASP A 534 58.13 38.33 -13.31
CA ASP A 534 58.38 36.90 -13.04
C ASP A 534 59.34 36.59 -11.84
N GLU A 535 59.63 35.29 -11.69
CA GLU A 535 60.72 34.63 -10.91
C GLU A 535 60.43 34.08 -9.49
N ASP A 536 60.57 32.75 -9.40
CA ASP A 536 61.04 31.88 -8.31
C ASP A 536 60.67 32.13 -6.83
N GLU A 537 59.86 31.23 -6.26
CA GLU A 537 60.41 30.19 -5.35
C GLU A 537 59.46 29.00 -5.10
N MET A 538 60.03 27.79 -4.96
CA MET A 538 59.29 26.60 -4.55
C MET A 538 59.01 26.58 -3.04
N ASN A 539 57.81 26.98 -2.62
CA ASN A 539 57.33 26.69 -1.27
C ASN A 539 56.18 25.66 -1.27
N ILE A 540 56.56 24.38 -1.24
CA ILE A 540 55.66 23.27 -0.91
C ILE A 540 55.38 23.35 0.60
N VAL A 541 54.53 24.30 1.00
CA VAL A 541 53.93 24.29 2.33
C VAL A 541 53.06 23.05 2.41
N GLN A 542 53.52 22.05 3.17
CA GLN A 542 52.66 20.96 3.58
C GLN A 542 51.50 21.55 4.37
N ALA A 543 50.35 21.64 3.72
CA ALA A 543 49.07 21.78 4.39
C ALA A 543 48.80 20.49 5.16
N VAL A 544 49.45 20.35 6.31
CA VAL A 544 49.04 19.44 7.37
C VAL A 544 47.63 19.89 7.74
N GLU A 545 46.62 19.17 7.24
CA GLU A 545 45.25 19.44 7.62
C GLU A 545 45.17 19.41 9.15
N ASP A 546 44.66 20.48 9.75
CA ASP A 546 44.37 20.53 11.18
C ASP A 546 43.25 19.54 11.47
N VAL A 547 43.61 18.27 11.68
CA VAL A 547 42.70 17.17 12.04
C VAL A 547 42.19 17.44 13.44
N LYS A 548 41.16 18.29 13.51
CA LYS A 548 40.47 18.67 14.75
C LYS A 548 40.18 17.40 15.54
N PRO A 549 40.72 17.23 16.76
CA PRO A 549 40.69 15.96 17.44
C PRO A 549 39.24 15.57 17.72
N LEU A 550 38.76 14.54 17.03
CA LEU A 550 37.36 14.10 17.05
C LEU A 550 36.83 14.03 18.49
N ASP A 551 35.61 14.50 18.70
CA ASP A 551 34.92 14.36 19.97
C ASP A 551 34.72 12.88 20.35
N VAL A 552 34.56 12.58 21.64
CA VAL A 552 34.30 11.23 22.15
C VAL A 552 33.09 10.60 21.46
N LYS A 553 32.03 11.38 21.17
CA LYS A 553 30.87 10.91 20.39
C LYS A 553 31.28 10.55 18.96
N GLN A 554 32.01 11.43 18.29
CA GLN A 554 32.46 11.21 16.91
C GLN A 554 33.38 9.99 16.78
N ARG A 555 34.27 9.77 17.76
CA ARG A 555 35.11 8.55 17.82
C ARG A 555 34.28 7.28 17.94
N LYS A 556 33.22 7.28 18.76
CA LYS A 556 32.31 6.13 18.86
C LYS A 556 31.52 5.92 17.57
N GLU A 557 30.98 6.98 16.97
CA GLU A 557 30.29 6.89 15.68
C GLU A 557 31.21 6.33 14.57
N ALA A 558 32.46 6.79 14.50
CA ALA A 558 33.45 6.29 13.55
C ALA A 558 33.78 4.80 13.78
N ALA A 559 34.03 4.39 15.03
CA ALA A 559 34.31 3.00 15.38
C ALA A 559 33.12 2.07 15.06
N ASN A 560 31.88 2.52 15.32
CA ASN A 560 30.67 1.81 14.92
C ASN A 560 30.62 1.62 13.39
N LEU A 561 30.81 2.70 12.62
CA LEU A 561 30.74 2.68 11.16
C LEU A 561 31.85 1.82 10.53
N GLN A 562 33.07 1.87 11.07
CA GLN A 562 34.17 0.98 10.69
C GLN A 562 33.84 -0.50 10.96
N THR A 563 33.21 -0.80 12.11
CA THR A 563 32.77 -2.16 12.47
C THR A 563 31.71 -2.69 11.49
N TRP A 564 30.70 -1.86 11.17
CA TRP A 564 29.72 -2.18 10.11
C TRP A 564 30.41 -2.43 8.75
N ILE A 565 31.29 -1.53 8.30
CA ILE A 565 32.00 -1.66 7.02
C ILE A 565 32.85 -2.93 6.94
N LYS A 566 33.47 -3.35 8.05
CA LYS A 566 34.23 -4.60 8.15
C LYS A 566 33.33 -5.82 7.95
N HIS A 567 32.35 -6.02 8.85
CA HIS A 567 31.50 -7.21 8.82
C HIS A 567 30.66 -7.33 7.54
N LEU A 568 30.16 -6.20 7.02
CA LEU A 568 29.47 -6.16 5.72
C LEU A 568 30.43 -6.44 4.55
N GLY A 569 31.69 -6.00 4.64
CA GLY A 569 32.73 -6.32 3.64
C GLY A 569 33.10 -7.79 3.61
N ASP A 570 33.20 -8.44 4.78
CA ASP A 570 33.51 -9.88 4.88
C ASP A 570 32.31 -10.76 4.48
N LEU A 571 31.08 -10.31 4.73
CA LEU A 571 29.86 -10.91 4.17
C LEU A 571 29.85 -10.83 2.62
N LEU A 572 30.21 -9.67 2.05
CA LEU A 572 30.29 -9.50 0.60
C LEU A 572 31.31 -10.45 -0.04
N LYS A 573 32.51 -10.60 0.55
CA LYS A 573 33.54 -11.55 0.09
C LYS A 573 33.01 -12.99 0.11
N THR A 574 32.34 -13.38 1.20
CA THR A 574 31.78 -14.72 1.39
C THR A 574 30.71 -15.04 0.34
N GLU A 575 29.80 -14.09 0.09
CA GLU A 575 28.78 -14.22 -0.95
C GLU A 575 29.35 -14.25 -2.38
N GLN A 576 30.35 -13.42 -2.68
CA GLN A 576 31.04 -13.46 -3.97
C GLN A 576 31.78 -14.79 -4.18
N ALA A 577 32.41 -15.35 -3.15
CA ALA A 577 33.03 -16.67 -3.22
C ALA A 577 31.98 -17.78 -3.47
N ARG A 578 30.85 -17.73 -2.78
CA ARG A 578 29.72 -18.67 -2.96
C ARG A 578 29.14 -18.61 -4.38
N LEU A 579 28.90 -17.41 -4.92
CA LEU A 579 28.42 -17.25 -6.30
C LEU A 579 29.43 -17.74 -7.33
N ARG A 580 30.73 -17.45 -7.14
CA ARG A 580 31.81 -17.98 -8.00
C ARG A 580 31.88 -19.52 -7.98
N GLN A 581 31.67 -20.14 -6.82
CA GLN A 581 31.60 -21.60 -6.70
C GLN A 581 30.37 -22.17 -7.42
N ARG A 582 29.18 -21.61 -7.22
CA ARG A 582 27.95 -22.04 -7.90
C ARG A 582 28.06 -21.87 -9.42
N LYS A 583 28.64 -20.76 -9.89
CA LYS A 583 28.87 -20.52 -11.33
C LYS A 583 29.71 -21.64 -11.95
N ARG A 584 30.86 -22.00 -11.34
CA ARG A 584 31.69 -23.13 -11.80
C ARG A 584 30.92 -24.44 -11.85
N GLN A 585 30.20 -24.79 -10.77
CA GLN A 585 29.39 -26.01 -10.72
C GLN A 585 28.29 -26.04 -11.80
N TRP A 586 27.72 -24.88 -12.15
CA TRP A 586 26.73 -24.79 -13.22
C TRP A 586 27.36 -24.87 -14.61
N GLU A 587 28.52 -24.26 -14.82
CA GLU A 587 29.31 -24.33 -16.07
C GLU A 587 29.84 -25.75 -16.33
N GLU A 588 30.21 -26.49 -15.27
CA GLU A 588 30.57 -27.91 -15.29
C GLU A 588 29.39 -28.82 -15.68
N GLN A 589 28.17 -28.46 -15.28
CA GLN A 589 26.94 -29.22 -15.56
C GLN A 589 26.27 -28.83 -16.90
N ASN A 590 26.42 -27.57 -17.32
CA ASN A 590 25.74 -26.97 -18.47
C ASN A 590 26.74 -26.17 -19.33
N PRO A 591 27.69 -26.83 -20.01
CA PRO A 591 28.72 -26.17 -20.78
C PRO A 591 28.14 -25.34 -21.94
N GLY A 592 28.44 -24.04 -21.96
CA GLY A 592 27.97 -23.07 -22.94
C GLY A 592 26.90 -22.10 -22.43
N THR A 593 26.32 -22.31 -21.25
CA THR A 593 25.23 -21.48 -20.72
C THR A 593 25.77 -20.40 -19.75
N SER A 594 25.68 -19.12 -20.14
CA SER A 594 26.18 -18.00 -19.33
C SER A 594 25.22 -17.64 -18.18
N VAL A 595 25.65 -17.86 -16.93
CA VAL A 595 24.92 -17.46 -15.70
C VAL A 595 25.40 -16.09 -15.21
N SER A 596 24.51 -15.26 -14.66
CA SER A 596 24.81 -13.91 -14.15
C SER A 596 25.63 -13.95 -12.84
N ASP A 597 26.89 -13.49 -12.91
CA ASP A 597 27.91 -13.49 -11.83
C ASP A 597 27.53 -12.76 -10.53
N LYS A 598 26.57 -11.82 -10.55
CA LYS A 598 26.26 -10.92 -9.43
C LYS A 598 24.74 -10.91 -9.15
N ASN A 599 24.31 -11.47 -8.01
CA ASN A 599 22.89 -11.44 -7.57
C ASN A 599 22.48 -10.05 -7.04
N LEU A 600 21.19 -9.83 -6.73
CA LEU A 600 20.67 -8.53 -6.31
C LEU A 600 21.28 -8.07 -4.97
N PHE A 601 21.45 -8.98 -4.00
CA PHE A 601 22.15 -8.71 -2.74
C PHE A 601 23.59 -8.21 -2.97
N VAL A 602 24.39 -8.94 -3.74
CA VAL A 602 25.80 -8.61 -4.02
C VAL A 602 25.93 -7.29 -4.78
N LYS A 603 25.06 -7.03 -5.77
CA LYS A 603 25.00 -5.73 -6.48
C LYS A 603 24.69 -4.59 -5.50
N SER A 604 23.64 -4.74 -4.70
CA SER A 604 23.18 -3.76 -3.71
C SER A 604 24.24 -3.48 -2.63
N LEU A 605 24.77 -4.53 -2.00
CA LEU A 605 25.79 -4.43 -0.94
C LEU A 605 27.09 -3.82 -1.45
N SER A 606 27.53 -4.13 -2.68
CA SER A 606 28.72 -3.51 -3.28
C SER A 606 28.56 -1.99 -3.43
N ALA A 607 27.42 -1.54 -3.96
CA ALA A 607 27.12 -0.11 -4.10
C ALA A 607 27.02 0.59 -2.72
N HIS A 608 26.34 -0.02 -1.77
CA HIS A 608 26.16 0.53 -0.43
C HIS A 608 27.48 0.55 0.38
N LEU A 609 28.37 -0.42 0.22
CA LEU A 609 29.72 -0.38 0.81
C LEU A 609 30.60 0.71 0.18
N ARG A 610 30.53 0.93 -1.15
CA ARG A 610 31.20 2.09 -1.79
C ARG A 610 30.71 3.41 -1.16
N LEU A 611 29.40 3.55 -0.90
CA LEU A 611 28.81 4.72 -0.24
C LEU A 611 29.23 4.87 1.24
N LEU A 612 29.13 3.82 2.05
CA LEU A 612 29.50 3.87 3.48
C LEU A 612 30.99 4.17 3.68
N ARG A 613 31.88 3.59 2.85
CA ARG A 613 33.32 3.90 2.86
C ARG A 613 33.61 5.34 2.46
N LYS A 614 32.89 5.87 1.46
CA LYS A 614 32.96 7.28 1.07
C LYS A 614 32.56 8.19 2.26
N HIS A 615 31.39 7.95 2.85
CA HIS A 615 30.90 8.73 3.99
C HIS A 615 31.85 8.67 5.20
N ASN A 616 32.45 7.52 5.50
CA ASN A 616 33.42 7.39 6.59
C ASN A 616 34.64 8.30 6.38
N ARG A 617 35.20 8.32 5.16
CA ARG A 617 36.33 9.19 4.81
C ARG A 617 35.95 10.67 4.85
N GLU A 618 34.78 11.03 4.32
CA GLU A 618 34.30 12.43 4.28
C GLU A 618 33.95 12.98 5.67
N LYS A 619 33.43 12.16 6.60
CA LYS A 619 32.95 12.60 7.92
C LYS A 619 34.00 12.50 9.03
N TYR A 620 34.96 11.59 8.93
CA TYR A 620 35.96 11.32 9.99
C TYR A 620 37.42 11.35 9.51
N GLY A 621 37.66 11.61 8.23
CA GLY A 621 38.98 11.56 7.62
C GLY A 621 39.56 10.15 7.51
N HIS A 622 40.80 10.05 7.05
CA HIS A 622 41.62 8.86 7.26
C HIS A 622 42.15 8.85 8.70
N LEU A 623 41.35 8.35 9.64
CA LEU A 623 41.84 7.98 10.98
C LEU A 623 42.98 6.97 10.84
N PRO A 624 44.25 7.33 11.14
CA PRO A 624 45.37 6.42 10.96
C PRO A 624 45.44 5.49 12.16
N LYS A 625 45.01 4.25 11.96
CA LYS A 625 45.63 3.11 12.64
C LYS A 625 45.90 2.01 11.64
N GLU A 626 47.20 1.83 11.38
CA GLU A 626 47.78 0.56 10.96
C GLU A 626 47.23 -0.54 11.88
N THR A 627 46.92 -1.74 11.40
CA THR A 627 47.64 -2.51 10.38
C THR A 627 46.75 -3.09 9.27
N GLU A 628 47.40 -3.47 8.17
CA GLU A 628 46.92 -4.43 7.14
C GLU A 628 45.56 -4.15 6.47
N PHE A 629 45.60 -3.25 5.48
CA PHE A 629 44.76 -3.38 4.28
C PHE A 629 45.63 -3.21 3.03
N THR A 630 45.98 -4.34 2.39
CA THR A 630 46.54 -4.34 1.03
C THR A 630 45.46 -3.90 0.04
N PRO A 631 45.70 -2.86 -0.79
CA PRO A 631 44.75 -2.46 -1.83
C PRO A 631 44.88 -3.36 -3.07
N GLU A 632 44.52 -4.64 -2.93
CA GLU A 632 44.24 -5.50 -4.10
C GLU A 632 42.86 -5.15 -4.67
N GLU A 633 42.80 -4.01 -5.36
CA GLU A 633 41.67 -3.64 -6.20
C GLU A 633 41.69 -4.50 -7.48
N TYR A 634 41.11 -5.70 -7.39
CA TYR A 634 40.74 -6.49 -8.57
C TYR A 634 39.58 -5.79 -9.30
N ASP A 635 39.94 -4.85 -10.17
CA ASP A 635 39.04 -4.10 -11.03
C ASP A 635 38.55 -4.98 -12.21
N ASP A 636 37.63 -5.88 -11.87
CA ASP A 636 36.96 -6.84 -12.78
C ASP A 636 35.54 -6.35 -13.15
N ASP A 637 35.44 -5.07 -13.47
CA ASP A 637 34.31 -4.43 -14.18
C ASP A 637 34.82 -4.04 -15.58
N GLY A 638 35.07 -5.05 -16.43
CA GLY A 638 35.76 -4.91 -17.72
C GLY A 638 35.00 -4.18 -18.83
N GLU A 639 34.93 -2.85 -18.77
CA GLU A 639 34.32 -2.03 -19.83
C GLU A 639 35.10 -0.72 -20.14
N TYR A 640 35.17 -0.35 -21.43
CA TYR A 640 35.69 0.94 -21.93
C TYR A 640 37.19 1.30 -21.71
N ILE A 641 38.12 0.44 -22.14
CA ILE A 641 39.47 0.90 -22.50
C ILE A 641 39.39 1.81 -23.73
N TYR A 642 39.49 3.13 -23.52
CA TYR A 642 39.52 4.13 -24.59
C TYR A 642 40.85 4.03 -25.37
N ARG A 643 40.86 3.27 -26.47
CA ARG A 643 42.05 3.09 -27.32
C ARG A 643 42.44 4.40 -28.01
N ALA A 644 43.30 5.17 -27.36
CA ALA A 644 43.95 6.34 -27.95
C ALA A 644 44.65 5.96 -29.27
N THR A 645 44.34 6.67 -30.34
CA THR A 645 44.85 6.39 -31.68
C THR A 645 46.33 6.72 -31.78
N ARG A 646 47.16 5.74 -32.20
CA ARG A 646 48.58 5.97 -32.48
C ARG A 646 48.74 6.94 -33.67
N SER A 647 49.05 8.20 -33.39
CA SER A 647 49.38 9.20 -34.40
C SER A 647 50.77 8.91 -35.00
N ALA A 648 50.80 8.47 -36.26
CA ALA A 648 52.04 8.15 -36.95
C ALA A 648 52.80 9.43 -37.35
N LYS A 649 53.88 9.75 -36.64
CA LYS A 649 54.81 10.83 -37.04
C LYS A 649 55.88 10.28 -37.98
N LYS A 650 55.76 10.59 -39.28
CA LYS A 650 56.67 10.13 -40.35
C LYS A 650 57.96 10.99 -40.37
N ALA A 651 59.05 10.41 -40.86
CA ALA A 651 60.40 10.96 -40.69
C ALA A 651 60.72 12.23 -41.50
N ARG A 652 61.50 13.10 -40.86
CA ARG A 652 62.48 14.09 -41.38
C ARG A 652 63.29 14.54 -40.14
N THR A 653 64.60 14.72 -40.17
CA THR A 653 65.58 14.55 -41.26
C THR A 653 66.43 13.31 -41.07
#